data_AF-A0A4P7UJ89-F1
#
_entry.id   AF-A0A4P7UJ89-F1
#
_cell.length_a   1.000
_cell.length_b   1.000
_cell.length_c   1.000
_cell.angle_alpha   90.00
_cell.angle_beta   90.00
_cell.angle_gamma   90.00
#
_symmetry.space_group_name_H-M   'P 1'
#
loop_
_entity.id
_entity.type
_entity.pdbx_description
1 polymer ?
#
loop_
_entity_poly.entity_id
_entity_poly.type
_entity_poly.pdbx_seq_one_letter_code
_entity_poly.pdbx_strand_id
1 'polypeptide(L)'
;MRQDSENPAQDTPQGEIALDGVRYANLHQAGQQWRVGAVNPAWRQELLALPANPDGNDLARLEDRGLWIAPVRAGGTPPLAVLCCGLGSVWPGMGRELYDNFPAARAAMDRLASVADWDVLGLMDETDVEKVSLTRWQSPYVFMLEYAQWSVLSSLGLSPSLFCGHSLGEIIGLCISGILAPEEAWYIMDTRAVHMAEMEARATRETGMMAVHADAEAISETCAAFPALYVSNYNTPHQFILSGPREVLQEARKSLRTRRIPAIVLNVSLAFHHPSMRVLRDISLRRLSALETHAPATPMLSCIDAQFYPGDAASTCMHIADLDENSVRWTECVQTMWNREGIRYFFELGPQDTLCSLVTDNEPQAVCFAAGRKGREVEGMRQACARLYSLGYLPHAAVKSRADAAADGGESRLLACMPAPHCGLRPVAPTNLAQADGAGAPAEPALSAAAESVPAETGGDTAAAATVATASYAESLSVVLEILAQACARPVADLRPEMDLRYDLALRSSRFPLIVQDVEKTLGISVNFEDLLQVSTVGDLARVLSGGSFRAGPRVETADKPDATAKNCAEPLRRYAPLAELPPANAAAEVCLEPLPLDPCARGVSLKNGDVLALLVFDKNILPRLLSGIAPLGCVLGVPRDLIEQCAPLGTAGASLAPLDISLEDCADASLAVSQVRAAIAGLAQDYGRVDGVLFVPPVPAGIMVAAPENAGCAPAADGMGDLLQAALEAAQPHGLRFVGTCSVLAPHAENCIFDAPLDKILAAASARGLAVRGIRMLHGPERASLDEWGDMLARELLCGTASHVLWVRPGSLTGPVACNEPTGAALVRVCPEQFPLVFPDPVPPYRPMATLFQGGCHFSRFADRALSVHGGQQGNSLGDTVPTLPVCRSLKALLEGARQCLPWLKVSGFCDLRFFDAPRLAPGVTRECLVTTEAEPWLMQEKVMTRMCRSTLAVRGLTPNGRHTALYAPVSEGMVWLAAHASDVRPLWNEVPPAAAANHDGADVSGYYRSIGLGADWHLVENFAVLPENLYAAALRLPQARIAPGLDSEYSDVMLVVEGVMQAARLAITAEYSKDFDDSAAMAEAVGAWRLHAVGFIRMGEAPANGPLHVLMQRSWSAKRLRRFDAQVVDSKGTVFLTIHHLEFDRCVQAGLAPAQVPSV
;
A
#
# COMPACT_ATOMS: atom_id res chain seq x y z
N MET A 1 50.83 12.09 12.96
CA MET A 1 50.52 12.55 11.59
C MET A 1 51.20 13.87 11.24
N ARG A 2 52.51 14.02 11.46
CA ARG A 2 53.24 15.26 11.13
C ARG A 2 54.61 14.91 10.58
N GLN A 3 54.66 14.49 9.32
CA GLN A 3 55.81 14.65 8.43
C GLN A 3 55.34 14.02 7.11
N ASP A 4 55.43 14.81 6.04
CA ASP A 4 55.01 14.52 4.66
C ASP A 4 53.63 15.08 4.26
N SER A 5 53.52 16.41 4.21
CA SER A 5 52.91 17.14 3.08
C SER A 5 52.88 18.65 3.36
N GLU A 6 53.90 19.38 2.89
CA GLU A 6 53.68 20.75 2.46
C GLU A 6 52.87 20.67 1.16
N ASN A 7 51.53 20.77 1.26
CA ASN A 7 50.54 21.16 0.23
C ASN A 7 49.22 20.34 0.39
N PRO A 8 48.20 20.82 1.12
CA PRO A 8 47.00 20.05 1.45
C PRO A 8 45.98 19.88 0.30
N ALA A 9 46.28 20.38 -0.90
CA ALA A 9 45.33 20.44 -2.02
C ALA A 9 45.57 19.43 -3.16
N GLN A 10 46.65 18.64 -3.17
CA GLN A 10 47.00 17.84 -4.36
C GLN A 10 47.48 16.40 -4.20
N ASP A 11 47.65 15.84 -2.99
CA ASP A 11 47.98 14.41 -2.87
C ASP A 11 46.85 13.63 -2.19
N THR A 12 46.14 12.83 -3.00
CA THR A 12 45.32 11.73 -2.47
C THR A 12 46.27 10.76 -1.79
N PRO A 13 46.07 10.33 -0.54
CA PRO A 13 46.90 9.27 0.02
C PRO A 13 46.84 8.08 -0.94
N GLN A 14 48.01 7.62 -1.41
CA GLN A 14 48.10 6.50 -2.34
C GLN A 14 47.29 5.32 -1.80
N GLY A 15 46.16 5.00 -2.43
CA GLY A 15 45.34 3.83 -2.10
C GLY A 15 44.06 4.06 -1.30
N GLU A 16 43.50 5.27 -1.19
CA GLU A 16 42.11 5.44 -0.73
C GLU A 16 41.10 4.93 -1.77
N ILE A 17 40.07 4.23 -1.30
CA ILE A 17 38.95 3.71 -2.11
C ILE A 17 37.65 4.23 -1.49
N ALA A 18 36.77 4.79 -2.31
CA ALA A 18 35.41 5.13 -1.91
C ALA A 18 34.44 4.20 -2.64
N LEU A 19 33.61 3.46 -1.90
CA LEU A 19 32.65 2.50 -2.45
C LEU A 19 31.43 2.41 -1.53
N ASP A 20 30.23 2.44 -2.11
CA ASP A 20 28.93 2.33 -1.42
C ASP A 20 28.72 3.28 -0.23
N GLY A 21 29.36 4.45 -0.26
CA GLY A 21 29.31 5.46 0.80
C GLY A 21 30.26 5.18 1.98
N VAL A 22 31.21 4.27 1.82
CA VAL A 22 32.30 4.01 2.76
C VAL A 22 33.63 4.39 2.12
N ARG A 23 34.54 4.94 2.92
CA ARG A 23 35.93 5.21 2.54
C ARG A 23 36.85 4.22 3.22
N TYR A 24 37.75 3.64 2.44
CA TYR A 24 38.71 2.63 2.85
C TYR A 24 40.11 3.15 2.54
N ALA A 25 40.98 3.23 3.52
CA ALA A 25 42.34 3.72 3.33
C ALA A 25 43.36 2.91 4.12
N ASN A 26 44.56 2.76 3.57
CA ASN A 26 45.72 2.25 4.27
C ASN A 26 46.70 3.40 4.51
N LEU A 27 47.03 3.68 5.76
CA LEU A 27 47.94 4.75 6.15
C LEU A 27 49.25 4.16 6.68
N HIS A 28 50.36 4.87 6.47
CA HIS A 28 51.65 4.52 7.05
C HIS A 28 52.10 5.64 7.98
N GLN A 29 52.40 5.31 9.24
CA GLN A 29 52.88 6.27 10.22
C GLN A 29 53.89 5.62 11.15
N ALA A 30 55.08 6.24 11.27
CA ALA A 30 56.15 5.80 12.17
C ALA A 30 56.55 4.32 12.02
N GLY A 31 56.55 3.80 10.78
CA GLY A 31 56.86 2.39 10.49
C GLY A 31 55.72 1.41 10.74
N GLN A 32 54.56 1.86 11.22
CA GLN A 32 53.35 1.06 11.41
C GLN A 32 52.32 1.37 10.32
N GLN A 33 51.78 0.32 9.70
CA GLN A 33 50.65 0.45 8.77
C GLN A 33 49.33 0.40 9.54
N TRP A 34 48.37 1.24 9.15
CA TRP A 34 47.04 1.36 9.75
C TRP A 34 45.98 1.21 8.66
N ARG A 35 44.86 0.58 9.01
CA ARG A 35 43.68 0.48 8.15
C ARG A 35 42.60 1.40 8.70
N VAL A 36 41.98 2.15 7.80
CA VAL A 36 40.95 3.12 8.13
C VAL A 36 39.70 2.81 7.32
N GLY A 37 38.57 2.64 8.01
CA GLY A 37 37.24 2.63 7.41
C GLY A 37 36.45 3.82 7.94
N ALA A 38 35.80 4.57 7.05
CA ALA A 38 35.06 5.76 7.44
C ALA A 38 33.74 5.90 6.67
N VAL A 39 32.67 6.23 7.39
CA VAL A 39 31.39 6.68 6.81
C VAL A 39 31.25 8.20 6.87
N ASN A 40 32.09 8.85 7.69
CA ASN A 40 32.15 10.30 7.81
C ASN A 40 32.99 10.92 6.68
N PRO A 41 32.43 11.85 5.89
CA PRO A 41 33.17 12.53 4.81
C PRO A 41 34.34 13.40 5.31
N ALA A 42 34.32 13.83 6.58
CA ALA A 42 35.37 14.63 7.22
C ALA A 42 36.43 13.80 7.97
N TRP A 43 36.48 12.47 7.78
CA TRP A 43 37.35 11.56 8.53
C TRP A 43 38.83 11.95 8.59
N ARG A 44 39.36 12.64 7.57
CA ARG A 44 40.76 13.11 7.58
C ARG A 44 41.00 14.19 8.64
N GLN A 45 40.02 15.08 8.86
CA GLN A 45 40.12 16.12 9.89
C GLN A 45 40.08 15.52 11.29
N GLU A 46 39.28 14.47 11.49
CA GLU A 46 39.23 13.68 12.73
C GLU A 46 40.59 13.08 13.08
N LEU A 47 41.26 12.52 12.07
CA LEU A 47 42.57 11.92 12.25
C LEU A 47 43.66 12.94 12.61
N LEU A 48 43.58 14.18 12.11
CA LEU A 48 44.52 15.24 12.45
C LEU A 48 44.45 15.66 13.93
N ALA A 49 43.30 15.43 14.57
CA ALA A 49 43.09 15.72 15.98
C ALA A 49 43.61 14.63 16.92
N LEU A 50 44.03 13.46 16.38
CA LEU A 50 44.48 12.34 17.20
C LEU A 50 45.94 12.48 17.67
N PRO A 51 46.23 12.02 18.90
CA PRO A 51 47.61 11.85 19.34
C PRO A 51 48.32 10.79 18.48
N ALA A 52 49.66 10.80 18.51
CA ALA A 52 50.46 9.89 17.69
C ALA A 52 50.24 8.39 18.00
N ASN A 53 49.71 8.08 19.19
CA ASN A 53 49.32 6.74 19.63
C ASN A 53 47.98 6.85 20.37
N PRO A 54 46.83 6.69 19.67
CA PRO A 54 45.50 6.84 20.27
C PRO A 54 45.23 5.73 21.28
N ASP A 55 44.66 6.10 22.43
CA ASP A 55 44.22 5.13 23.43
C ASP A 55 42.80 4.60 23.14
N GLY A 56 42.27 3.73 23.99
CA GLY A 56 40.93 3.16 23.81
C GLY A 56 39.80 4.19 23.82
N ASN A 57 39.95 5.29 24.56
CA ASN A 57 38.95 6.36 24.61
C ASN A 57 39.00 7.23 23.36
N ASP A 58 40.20 7.49 22.84
CA ASP A 58 40.38 8.17 21.56
C ASP A 58 39.74 7.38 20.43
N LEU A 59 39.95 6.05 20.38
CA LEU A 59 39.34 5.18 19.38
C LEU A 59 37.81 5.16 19.49
N ALA A 60 37.26 5.02 20.70
CA ALA A 60 35.81 5.05 20.92
C ALA A 60 35.16 6.36 20.41
N ARG A 61 35.80 7.50 20.64
CA ARG A 61 35.33 8.81 20.13
C ARG A 61 35.33 8.87 18.60
N LEU A 62 36.26 8.21 17.92
CA LEU A 62 36.27 8.15 16.46
C LEU A 62 35.12 7.26 15.97
N GLU A 63 34.85 6.14 16.64
CA GLU A 63 33.74 5.25 16.29
C GLU A 63 32.39 5.99 16.39
N ASP A 64 32.18 6.77 17.44
CA ASP A 64 31.00 7.65 17.60
C ASP A 64 30.84 8.66 16.46
N ARG A 65 31.96 9.02 15.81
CA ARG A 65 32.02 9.94 14.67
C ARG A 65 32.10 9.21 13.32
N GLY A 66 31.83 7.91 13.28
CA GLY A 66 31.77 7.12 12.05
C GLY A 66 33.13 6.81 11.43
N LEU A 67 34.17 6.65 12.26
CA LEU A 67 35.54 6.40 11.84
C LEU A 67 36.16 5.26 12.65
N TRP A 68 36.60 4.21 11.96
CA TRP A 68 37.28 3.06 12.56
C TRP A 68 38.72 3.00 12.06
N ILE A 69 39.66 2.90 13.00
CA ILE A 69 41.09 2.79 12.70
C ILE A 69 41.71 1.68 13.53
N ALA A 70 42.49 0.81 12.89
CA ALA A 70 43.25 -0.23 13.59
C ALA A 70 44.61 -0.48 12.93
N PRO A 71 45.65 -0.83 13.71
CA PRO A 71 46.96 -1.13 13.17
C PRO A 71 46.94 -2.49 12.46
N VAL A 72 47.67 -2.60 11.36
CA VAL A 72 47.94 -3.90 10.73
C VAL A 72 48.75 -4.75 11.70
N ARG A 73 48.16 -5.85 12.16
CA ARG A 73 48.76 -6.76 13.13
C ARG A 73 49.79 -7.68 12.45
N ALA A 74 50.94 -7.87 13.10
CA ALA A 74 52.00 -8.76 12.62
C ALA A 74 51.58 -10.25 12.56
N GLY A 75 50.58 -10.66 13.35
CA GLY A 75 50.04 -12.02 13.40
C GLY A 75 48.87 -12.30 12.43
N GLY A 76 48.56 -11.37 11.51
CA GLY A 76 47.44 -11.50 10.58
C GLY A 76 46.10 -11.00 11.15
N THR A 77 45.03 -11.19 10.36
CA THR A 77 43.65 -10.84 10.75
C THR A 77 43.15 -11.84 11.80
N PRO A 78 42.63 -11.39 12.96
CA PRO A 78 42.13 -12.30 13.99
C PRO A 78 40.94 -13.14 13.49
N PRO A 79 40.64 -14.30 14.11
CA PRO A 79 39.47 -15.10 13.74
C PRO A 79 38.13 -14.40 14.00
N LEU A 80 37.20 -14.54 13.06
CA LEU A 80 35.84 -13.97 13.10
C LEU A 80 34.79 -15.06 12.95
N ALA A 81 33.79 -15.05 13.83
CA ALA A 81 32.54 -15.76 13.61
C ALA A 81 31.49 -14.81 13.02
N VAL A 82 30.81 -15.27 11.96
CA VAL A 82 29.62 -14.59 11.43
C VAL A 82 28.37 -15.32 11.93
N LEU A 83 27.45 -14.56 12.48
CA LEU A 83 26.26 -15.05 13.16
C LEU A 83 25.01 -14.72 12.36
N CYS A 84 24.09 -15.68 12.21
CA CYS A 84 22.81 -15.49 11.54
C CYS A 84 21.68 -15.53 12.55
N CYS A 85 20.78 -14.55 12.52
CA CYS A 85 19.78 -14.40 13.57
C CYS A 85 18.57 -15.33 13.37
N GLY A 86 17.92 -15.67 14.48
CA GLY A 86 16.68 -16.45 14.46
C GLY A 86 15.47 -15.60 14.07
N LEU A 87 14.27 -16.16 14.24
CA LEU A 87 13.03 -15.37 14.13
C LEU A 87 13.07 -14.20 15.13
N GLY A 88 12.97 -12.98 14.59
CA GLY A 88 13.25 -11.76 15.34
C GLY A 88 12.45 -10.56 14.85
N SER A 89 12.87 -9.35 15.20
CA SER A 89 12.13 -8.14 14.86
C SER A 89 12.09 -7.89 13.35
N VAL A 90 10.88 -7.87 12.79
CA VAL A 90 10.59 -7.39 11.43
C VAL A 90 9.77 -6.11 11.50
N TRP A 91 9.83 -5.29 10.46
CA TRP A 91 9.00 -4.10 10.33
C TRP A 91 8.68 -3.82 8.86
N PRO A 92 7.58 -3.10 8.58
CA PRO A 92 7.27 -2.58 7.25
C PRO A 92 8.46 -1.84 6.62
N GLY A 93 8.83 -2.21 5.39
CA GLY A 93 9.96 -1.58 4.68
C GLY A 93 11.36 -2.11 5.00
N MET A 94 11.50 -3.14 5.84
CA MET A 94 12.79 -3.78 6.13
C MET A 94 13.47 -4.28 4.85
N GLY A 95 14.77 -4.01 4.69
CA GLY A 95 15.55 -4.39 3.52
C GLY A 95 15.42 -3.46 2.31
N ARG A 96 14.43 -2.57 2.25
CA ARG A 96 14.26 -1.60 1.15
C ARG A 96 15.48 -0.70 1.00
N GLU A 97 15.99 -0.20 2.13
CA GLU A 97 17.19 0.63 2.18
C GLU A 97 18.40 -0.08 1.56
N LEU A 98 18.58 -1.38 1.83
CA LEU A 98 19.67 -2.17 1.26
C LEU A 98 19.48 -2.43 -0.24
N TYR A 99 18.25 -2.79 -0.64
CA TYR A 99 17.88 -2.98 -2.05
C TYR A 99 18.19 -1.74 -2.89
N ASP A 100 17.92 -0.55 -2.35
CA ASP A 100 18.11 0.73 -3.04
C ASP A 100 19.56 1.22 -3.10
N ASN A 101 20.38 0.87 -2.10
CA ASN A 101 21.71 1.49 -1.94
C ASN A 101 22.89 0.55 -2.22
N PHE A 102 22.68 -0.77 -2.28
CA PHE A 102 23.76 -1.73 -2.50
C PHE A 102 23.45 -2.66 -3.67
N PRO A 103 24.19 -2.56 -4.80
CA PRO A 103 23.98 -3.40 -5.98
C PRO A 103 24.07 -4.91 -5.68
N ALA A 104 24.99 -5.32 -4.80
CA ALA A 104 25.15 -6.72 -4.40
C ALA A 104 23.94 -7.23 -3.57
N ALA A 105 23.38 -6.39 -2.70
CA ALA A 105 22.17 -6.71 -1.95
C ALA A 105 20.98 -6.86 -2.90
N ARG A 106 20.79 -5.91 -3.82
CA ARG A 106 19.74 -5.96 -4.85
C ARG A 106 19.82 -7.24 -5.67
N ALA A 107 21.00 -7.57 -6.22
CA ALA A 107 21.19 -8.77 -7.03
C ALA A 107 20.87 -10.06 -6.25
N ALA A 108 21.21 -10.10 -4.96
CA ALA A 108 20.90 -11.22 -4.09
C ALA A 108 19.40 -11.36 -3.83
N MET A 109 18.71 -10.26 -3.52
CA MET A 109 17.26 -10.25 -3.34
C MET A 109 16.51 -10.60 -4.64
N ASP A 110 16.95 -10.05 -5.78
CA ASP A 110 16.39 -10.37 -7.10
C ASP A 110 16.60 -11.86 -7.45
N ARG A 111 17.75 -12.44 -7.09
CA ARG A 111 18.02 -13.87 -7.27
C ARG A 111 17.03 -14.73 -6.48
N LEU A 112 16.78 -14.41 -5.21
CA LEU A 112 15.78 -15.13 -4.41
C LEU A 112 14.37 -14.94 -4.98
N ALA A 113 14.02 -13.72 -5.38
CA ALA A 113 12.74 -13.43 -6.01
C ALA A 113 12.51 -14.21 -7.31
N SER A 114 13.58 -14.48 -8.07
CA SER A 114 13.48 -15.23 -9.33
C SER A 114 13.11 -16.71 -9.16
N VAL A 115 13.28 -17.28 -7.96
CA VAL A 115 12.94 -18.67 -7.64
C VAL A 115 11.78 -18.80 -6.64
N ALA A 116 11.21 -17.68 -6.20
CA ALA A 116 10.07 -17.67 -5.31
C ALA A 116 8.77 -17.86 -6.09
N ASP A 117 7.86 -18.69 -5.57
CA ASP A 117 6.53 -18.91 -6.16
C ASP A 117 5.54 -17.76 -5.90
N TRP A 118 5.99 -16.69 -5.25
CA TRP A 118 5.20 -15.52 -4.88
C TRP A 118 6.10 -14.28 -4.78
N ASP A 119 5.49 -13.09 -4.79
CA ASP A 119 6.21 -11.81 -4.74
C ASP A 119 6.84 -11.57 -3.35
N VAL A 120 8.04 -12.12 -3.15
CA VAL A 120 8.83 -11.92 -1.94
C VAL A 120 9.28 -10.47 -1.77
N LEU A 121 9.61 -9.78 -2.85
CA LEU A 121 10.04 -8.38 -2.77
C LEU A 121 8.90 -7.48 -2.29
N GLY A 122 7.66 -7.86 -2.57
CA GLY A 122 6.45 -7.22 -2.03
C GLY A 122 6.38 -7.18 -0.50
N LEU A 123 7.14 -8.00 0.24
CA LEU A 123 7.26 -7.86 1.70
C LEU A 123 7.89 -6.52 2.13
N MET A 124 8.74 -5.93 1.29
CA MET A 124 9.29 -4.59 1.51
C MET A 124 8.24 -3.48 1.37
N ASP A 125 7.14 -3.76 0.69
CA ASP A 125 6.03 -2.82 0.49
C ASP A 125 4.86 -3.06 1.45
N GLU A 126 4.91 -4.13 2.24
CA GLU A 126 3.88 -4.44 3.22
C GLU A 126 3.92 -3.46 4.40
N THR A 127 2.77 -2.83 4.67
CA THR A 127 2.60 -1.83 5.74
C THR A 127 2.06 -2.42 7.03
N ASP A 128 1.44 -3.60 6.96
CA ASP A 128 0.90 -4.29 8.11
C ASP A 128 2.00 -5.05 8.86
N VAL A 129 2.38 -4.49 10.02
CA VAL A 129 3.36 -5.11 10.92
C VAL A 129 2.91 -6.47 11.44
N GLU A 130 1.60 -6.67 11.67
CA GLU A 130 1.08 -7.93 12.18
C GLU A 130 1.25 -9.02 11.12
N LYS A 131 0.94 -8.68 9.86
CA LYS A 131 1.13 -9.59 8.73
C LYS A 131 2.60 -9.97 8.56
N VAL A 132 3.54 -9.03 8.46
CA VAL A 132 4.96 -9.39 8.28
C VAL A 132 5.52 -10.15 9.48
N SER A 133 4.90 -10.01 10.66
CA SER A 133 5.27 -10.73 11.89
C SER A 133 4.71 -12.15 11.97
N LEU A 134 3.81 -12.57 11.07
CA LEU A 134 3.37 -13.97 11.01
C LEU A 134 4.52 -14.83 10.49
N THR A 135 4.72 -16.01 11.08
CA THR A 135 5.83 -16.93 10.74
C THR A 135 5.90 -17.27 9.25
N ARG A 136 4.74 -17.32 8.56
CA ARG A 136 4.64 -17.47 7.10
C ARG A 136 5.50 -16.46 6.33
N TRP A 137 5.51 -15.21 6.78
CA TRP A 137 6.11 -14.07 6.09
C TRP A 137 7.43 -13.66 6.74
N GLN A 138 7.50 -13.71 8.07
CA GLN A 138 8.67 -13.32 8.85
C GLN A 138 9.92 -14.13 8.50
N SER A 139 9.78 -15.47 8.38
CA SER A 139 10.93 -16.35 8.15
C SER A 139 11.60 -16.09 6.79
N PRO A 140 10.85 -16.05 5.67
CA PRO A 140 11.41 -15.70 4.37
C PRO A 140 11.95 -14.25 4.33
N TYR A 141 11.32 -13.33 5.06
CA TYR A 141 11.76 -11.93 5.07
C TYR A 141 13.14 -11.73 5.73
N VAL A 142 13.36 -12.37 6.88
CA VAL A 142 14.66 -12.35 7.57
C VAL A 142 15.73 -13.02 6.71
N PHE A 143 15.42 -14.15 6.08
CA PHE A 143 16.34 -14.83 5.16
C PHE A 143 16.78 -13.91 4.02
N MET A 144 15.82 -13.23 3.37
CA MET A 144 16.12 -12.30 2.28
C MET A 144 17.02 -11.14 2.73
N LEU A 145 16.76 -10.57 3.91
CA LEU A 145 17.56 -9.48 4.48
C LEU A 145 19.00 -9.92 4.76
N GLU A 146 19.20 -11.02 5.48
CA GLU A 146 20.54 -11.49 5.86
C GLU A 146 21.35 -11.96 4.67
N TYR A 147 20.70 -12.64 3.70
CA TYR A 147 21.35 -13.03 2.47
C TYR A 147 21.82 -11.81 1.67
N ALA A 148 21.04 -10.72 1.67
CA ALA A 148 21.42 -9.47 1.03
C ALA A 148 22.60 -8.77 1.74
N GLN A 149 22.58 -8.71 3.08
CA GLN A 149 23.70 -8.19 3.88
C GLN A 149 24.98 -9.00 3.65
N TRP A 150 24.88 -10.33 3.66
CA TRP A 150 26.00 -11.22 3.36
C TRP A 150 26.55 -10.98 1.96
N SER A 151 25.67 -10.84 0.96
CA SER A 151 26.10 -10.66 -0.44
C SER A 151 26.92 -9.38 -0.64
N VAL A 152 26.61 -8.30 0.09
CA VAL A 152 27.45 -7.09 0.11
C VAL A 152 28.85 -7.41 0.65
N LEU A 153 28.94 -8.05 1.81
CA LEU A 153 30.24 -8.35 2.45
C LEU A 153 31.07 -9.37 1.68
N SER A 154 30.42 -10.41 1.16
CA SER A 154 31.05 -11.42 0.32
C SER A 154 31.61 -10.78 -0.96
N SER A 155 30.90 -9.83 -1.57
CA SER A 155 31.41 -9.08 -2.73
C SER A 155 32.65 -8.22 -2.43
N LEU A 156 32.87 -7.89 -1.16
CA LEU A 156 34.05 -7.17 -0.66
C LEU A 156 35.16 -8.13 -0.17
N GLY A 157 34.97 -9.44 -0.35
CA GLY A 157 35.95 -10.47 -0.01
C GLY A 157 35.97 -10.87 1.46
N LEU A 158 34.87 -10.65 2.21
CA LEU A 158 34.77 -11.15 3.58
C LEU A 158 34.90 -12.68 3.59
N SER A 159 35.86 -13.18 4.38
CA SER A 159 36.08 -14.61 4.60
C SER A 159 36.17 -14.88 6.11
N PRO A 160 35.06 -15.23 6.77
CA PRO A 160 35.07 -15.53 8.20
C PRO A 160 35.75 -16.87 8.50
N SER A 161 36.08 -17.09 9.77
CA SER A 161 36.66 -18.36 10.22
C SER A 161 35.61 -19.46 10.34
N LEU A 162 34.38 -19.08 10.71
CA LEU A 162 33.22 -19.96 10.75
C LEU A 162 31.90 -19.17 10.74
N PHE A 163 30.81 -19.88 10.48
CA PHE A 163 29.44 -19.41 10.65
C PHE A 163 28.75 -20.12 11.82
N CYS A 164 27.79 -19.45 12.46
CA CYS A 164 26.90 -20.07 13.44
C CYS A 164 25.54 -19.34 13.43
N GLY A 165 24.45 -20.08 13.23
CA GLY A 165 23.11 -19.50 13.21
C GLY A 165 22.34 -19.81 14.48
N HIS A 166 21.44 -18.93 14.92
CA HIS A 166 20.52 -19.23 16.02
C HIS A 166 19.16 -19.67 15.45
N SER A 167 18.73 -20.89 15.77
CA SER A 167 17.42 -21.42 15.31
C SER A 167 17.27 -21.27 13.78
N LEU A 168 16.29 -20.49 13.29
CA LEU A 168 16.09 -20.18 11.87
C LEU A 168 17.36 -19.73 11.16
N GLY A 169 18.20 -18.96 11.84
CA GLY A 169 19.46 -18.45 11.31
C GLY A 169 20.43 -19.56 10.92
N GLU A 170 20.28 -20.78 11.44
CA GLU A 170 21.09 -21.90 11.01
C GLU A 170 20.88 -22.23 9.53
N ILE A 171 19.65 -22.12 9.01
CA ILE A 171 19.37 -22.30 7.58
C ILE A 171 20.03 -21.22 6.72
N ILE A 172 20.07 -19.98 7.21
CA ILE A 172 20.78 -18.88 6.54
C ILE A 172 22.29 -19.17 6.55
N GLY A 173 22.82 -19.62 7.70
CA GLY A 173 24.21 -20.04 7.87
C GLY A 173 24.63 -21.16 6.89
N LEU A 174 23.75 -22.15 6.67
CA LEU A 174 23.97 -23.22 5.70
C LEU A 174 24.08 -22.70 4.26
N CYS A 175 23.26 -21.71 3.89
CA CYS A 175 23.34 -21.04 2.60
C CYS A 175 24.69 -20.30 2.43
N ILE A 176 25.02 -19.43 3.39
CA ILE A 176 26.20 -18.56 3.25
C ILE A 176 27.54 -19.30 3.46
N SER A 177 27.53 -20.45 4.12
CA SER A 177 28.67 -21.37 4.24
C SER A 177 28.89 -22.25 2.99
N GLY A 178 27.94 -22.23 2.05
CA GLY A 178 28.00 -22.99 0.79
C GLY A 178 27.56 -24.45 0.90
N ILE A 179 26.94 -24.86 2.01
CA ILE A 179 26.38 -26.21 2.17
C ILE A 179 25.11 -26.36 1.33
N LEU A 180 24.29 -25.32 1.31
CA LEU A 180 23.11 -25.19 0.45
C LEU A 180 23.36 -24.06 -0.55
N ALA A 181 22.95 -24.26 -1.80
CA ALA A 181 22.85 -23.11 -2.69
C ALA A 181 21.64 -22.23 -2.29
N PRO A 182 21.66 -20.93 -2.65
CA PRO A 182 20.64 -19.97 -2.23
C PRO A 182 19.21 -20.38 -2.59
N GLU A 183 19.04 -21.00 -3.75
CA GLU A 183 17.75 -21.47 -4.25
C GLU A 183 17.19 -22.62 -3.40
N GLU A 184 18.03 -23.59 -3.02
CA GLU A 184 17.65 -24.71 -2.15
C GLU A 184 17.36 -24.23 -0.73
N ALA A 185 18.20 -23.34 -0.21
CA ALA A 185 17.99 -22.75 1.11
C ALA A 185 16.69 -21.92 1.16
N TRP A 186 16.38 -21.17 0.10
CA TRP A 186 15.11 -20.47 -0.07
C TRP A 186 13.92 -21.43 -0.08
N TYR A 187 14.01 -22.51 -0.87
CA TYR A 187 12.96 -23.52 -0.96
C TYR A 187 12.70 -24.18 0.41
N ILE A 188 13.75 -24.53 1.16
CA ILE A 188 13.63 -25.05 2.53
C ILE A 188 12.97 -24.02 3.44
N MET A 189 13.41 -22.76 3.37
CA MET A 189 12.91 -21.66 4.19
C MET A 189 11.41 -21.42 3.97
N ASP A 190 10.98 -21.22 2.71
CA ASP A 190 9.59 -20.93 2.38
C ASP A 190 8.69 -22.15 2.68
N THR A 191 9.16 -23.36 2.37
CA THR A 191 8.41 -24.59 2.68
C THR A 191 8.20 -24.75 4.19
N ARG A 192 9.24 -24.54 5.01
CA ARG A 192 9.11 -24.60 6.47
C ARG A 192 8.13 -23.52 6.96
N ALA A 193 8.23 -22.30 6.46
CA ALA A 193 7.32 -21.21 6.82
C ALA A 193 5.86 -21.52 6.49
N VAL A 194 5.57 -22.15 5.35
CA VAL A 194 4.23 -22.61 4.98
C VAL A 194 3.70 -23.67 5.95
N HIS A 195 4.47 -24.74 6.20
CA HIS A 195 4.03 -25.81 7.12
C HIS A 195 3.85 -25.32 8.55
N MET A 196 4.74 -24.45 9.03
CA MET A 196 4.60 -23.82 10.34
C MET A 196 3.32 -22.99 10.40
N ALA A 197 3.01 -22.20 9.36
CA ALA A 197 1.76 -21.43 9.31
C ALA A 197 0.50 -22.31 9.27
N GLU A 198 0.53 -23.45 8.56
CA GLU A 198 -0.57 -24.42 8.59
C GLU A 198 -0.75 -25.04 9.98
N MET A 199 0.35 -25.36 10.66
CA MET A 199 0.33 -25.83 12.03
C MET A 199 -0.23 -24.77 12.98
N GLU A 200 0.15 -23.49 12.80
CA GLU A 200 -0.39 -22.37 13.58
C GLU A 200 -1.89 -22.18 13.38
N ALA A 201 -2.37 -22.27 12.13
CA ALA A 201 -3.79 -22.16 11.81
C ALA A 201 -4.63 -23.29 12.43
N ARG A 202 -4.04 -24.47 12.62
CA ARG A 202 -4.69 -25.64 13.26
C ARG A 202 -4.45 -25.70 14.77
N ALA A 203 -3.49 -24.95 15.29
CA ALA A 203 -3.14 -24.98 16.70
C ALA A 203 -4.29 -24.41 17.53
N THR A 204 -4.79 -25.19 18.47
CA THR A 204 -5.81 -24.80 19.46
C THR A 204 -5.27 -23.85 20.54
N ARG A 205 -4.05 -23.31 20.37
CA ARG A 205 -3.27 -22.54 21.37
C ARG A 205 -2.96 -23.32 22.67
N GLU A 206 -2.98 -24.65 22.61
CA GLU A 206 -2.69 -25.52 23.76
C GLU A 206 -1.22 -25.52 24.19
N THR A 207 -0.29 -25.14 23.32
CA THR A 207 1.15 -25.05 23.62
C THR A 207 1.69 -23.62 23.50
N GLY A 208 2.82 -23.33 24.13
CA GLY A 208 3.51 -22.04 23.98
C GLY A 208 4.97 -22.08 24.42
N MET A 209 5.57 -20.90 24.53
CA MET A 209 6.95 -20.72 24.99
C MET A 209 7.06 -19.58 26.01
N MET A 210 8.05 -19.63 26.89
CA MET A 210 8.30 -18.65 27.93
C MET A 210 9.81 -18.43 28.12
N ALA A 211 10.26 -17.19 28.00
CA ALA A 211 11.61 -16.79 28.39
C ALA A 211 11.71 -16.69 29.92
N VAL A 212 12.71 -17.31 30.51
CA VAL A 212 12.96 -17.33 31.95
C VAL A 212 14.38 -16.84 32.20
N HIS A 213 14.51 -15.81 33.03
CA HIS A 213 15.80 -15.25 33.43
C HIS A 213 16.21 -15.81 34.78
N ALA A 214 16.96 -16.91 34.77
CA ALA A 214 17.34 -17.65 35.97
C ALA A 214 18.62 -18.46 35.74
N ASP A 215 19.25 -18.92 36.82
CA ASP A 215 20.38 -19.84 36.76
C ASP A 215 19.93 -21.27 36.40
N ALA A 216 20.85 -22.07 35.87
CA ALA A 216 20.59 -23.44 35.42
C ALA A 216 19.96 -24.34 36.51
N GLU A 217 20.33 -24.13 37.78
CA GLU A 217 19.75 -24.86 38.92
C GLU A 217 18.25 -24.58 39.07
N ALA A 218 17.84 -23.30 39.05
CA ALA A 218 16.45 -22.91 39.16
C ALA A 218 15.61 -23.40 37.97
N ILE A 219 16.18 -23.46 36.77
CA ILE A 219 15.55 -24.06 35.60
C ILE A 219 15.37 -25.56 35.76
N SER A 220 16.38 -26.26 36.27
CA SER A 220 16.33 -27.70 36.53
C SER A 220 15.26 -28.05 37.57
N GLU A 221 15.19 -27.29 38.67
CA GLU A 221 14.14 -27.40 39.67
C GLU A 221 12.75 -27.15 39.07
N THR A 222 12.62 -26.15 38.20
CA THR A 222 11.35 -25.83 37.53
C THR A 222 10.92 -26.96 36.61
N CYS A 223 11.83 -27.54 35.81
CA CYS A 223 11.50 -28.67 34.93
C CYS A 223 11.20 -29.95 35.74
N ALA A 224 11.85 -30.15 36.89
CA ALA A 224 11.53 -31.25 37.80
C ALA A 224 10.13 -31.10 38.44
N ALA A 225 9.76 -29.87 38.81
CA ALA A 225 8.44 -29.56 39.35
C ALA A 225 7.32 -29.60 38.29
N PHE A 226 7.67 -29.29 37.03
CA PHE A 226 6.75 -29.27 35.89
C PHE A 226 7.30 -30.12 34.74
N PRO A 227 7.20 -31.47 34.81
CA PRO A 227 7.84 -32.38 33.84
C PRO A 227 7.33 -32.27 32.39
N ALA A 228 6.20 -31.60 32.18
CA ALA A 228 5.66 -31.32 30.85
C ALA A 228 6.33 -30.11 30.16
N LEU A 229 7.23 -29.41 30.86
CA LEU A 229 8.03 -28.33 30.26
C LEU A 229 9.35 -28.89 29.70
N TYR A 230 9.73 -28.34 28.56
CA TYR A 230 10.97 -28.65 27.86
C TYR A 230 11.83 -27.39 27.74
N VAL A 231 13.15 -27.53 27.83
CA VAL A 231 14.06 -26.41 27.60
C VAL A 231 14.35 -26.30 26.10
N SER A 232 13.70 -25.35 25.44
CA SER A 232 13.83 -25.12 24.00
C SER A 232 15.07 -24.34 23.62
N ASN A 233 15.55 -23.44 24.49
CA ASN A 233 16.78 -22.70 24.21
C ASN A 233 17.59 -22.48 25.49
N TYR A 234 18.91 -22.68 25.37
CA TYR A 234 19.94 -22.30 26.31
C TYR A 234 20.65 -21.07 25.73
N ASN A 235 20.07 -19.88 25.95
CA ASN A 235 20.53 -18.66 25.29
C ASN A 235 21.74 -18.05 26.01
N THR A 236 21.73 -17.99 27.34
CA THR A 236 22.85 -17.49 28.15
C THR A 236 22.93 -18.25 29.47
N PRO A 237 23.95 -18.07 30.32
CA PRO A 237 23.99 -18.70 31.65
C PRO A 237 22.79 -18.33 32.54
N HIS A 238 22.10 -17.23 32.21
CA HIS A 238 20.99 -16.67 32.97
C HIS A 238 19.71 -16.49 32.13
N GLN A 239 19.62 -17.02 30.91
CA GLN A 239 18.45 -16.88 30.04
C GLN A 239 18.13 -18.19 29.32
N PHE A 240 16.95 -18.73 29.59
CA PHE A 240 16.46 -19.99 29.06
C PHE A 240 15.08 -19.78 28.45
N ILE A 241 14.74 -20.54 27.41
CA ILE A 241 13.38 -20.58 26.88
C ILE A 241 12.76 -21.94 27.20
N LEU A 242 11.64 -21.93 27.92
CA LEU A 242 10.85 -23.12 28.21
C LEU A 242 9.68 -23.21 27.24
N SER A 243 9.32 -24.41 26.81
CA SER A 243 8.13 -24.68 26.01
C SER A 243 7.31 -25.81 26.61
N GLY A 244 6.03 -25.87 26.25
CA GLY A 244 5.12 -26.92 26.74
C GLY A 244 3.66 -26.46 26.73
N PRO A 245 2.77 -27.22 27.42
CA PRO A 245 1.36 -26.87 27.53
C PRO A 245 1.16 -25.50 28.19
N ARG A 246 0.23 -24.70 27.66
CA ARG A 246 0.04 -23.30 28.07
C ARG A 246 -0.44 -23.20 29.52
N GLU A 247 -1.32 -24.10 29.98
CA GLU A 247 -1.71 -24.12 31.40
C GLU A 247 -0.50 -24.38 32.32
N VAL A 248 0.37 -25.34 31.96
CA VAL A 248 1.56 -25.68 32.74
C VAL A 248 2.56 -24.52 32.74
N LEU A 249 2.75 -23.84 31.61
CA LEU A 249 3.58 -22.62 31.54
C LEU A 249 3.06 -21.51 32.47
N GLN A 250 1.74 -21.35 32.57
CA GLN A 250 1.14 -20.35 33.48
C GLN A 250 1.33 -20.73 34.96
N GLU A 251 1.24 -22.02 35.29
CA GLU A 251 1.51 -22.52 36.65
C GLU A 251 2.99 -22.36 37.03
N ALA A 252 3.90 -22.74 36.13
CA ALA A 252 5.33 -22.55 36.31
C ALA A 252 5.67 -21.06 36.45
N ARG A 253 5.06 -20.19 35.64
CA ARG A 253 5.21 -18.74 35.76
C ARG A 253 4.78 -18.22 37.13
N LYS A 254 3.66 -18.71 37.68
CA LYS A 254 3.20 -18.34 39.03
C LYS A 254 4.22 -18.77 40.10
N SER A 255 4.77 -19.98 39.98
CA SER A 255 5.82 -20.51 40.88
C SER A 255 7.12 -19.70 40.78
N LEU A 256 7.58 -19.38 39.57
CA LEU A 256 8.76 -18.55 39.35
C LEU A 256 8.57 -17.13 39.91
N ARG A 257 7.37 -16.57 39.78
CA ARG A 257 7.02 -15.25 40.32
C ARG A 257 7.08 -15.21 41.86
N THR A 258 6.66 -16.27 42.58
CA THR A 258 6.79 -16.29 44.06
C THR A 258 8.25 -16.28 44.50
N ARG A 259 9.15 -16.80 43.66
CA ARG A 259 10.61 -16.76 43.83
C ARG A 259 11.27 -15.48 43.28
N ARG A 260 10.48 -14.53 42.75
CA ARG A 260 10.95 -13.29 42.09
C ARG A 260 11.85 -13.53 40.88
N ILE A 261 11.64 -14.65 40.17
CA ILE A 261 12.36 -14.98 38.94
C ILE A 261 11.57 -14.40 37.74
N PRO A 262 12.16 -13.54 36.90
CA PRO A 262 11.48 -12.99 35.72
C PRO A 262 11.16 -14.07 34.70
N ALA A 263 9.89 -14.16 34.31
CA ALA A 263 9.39 -15.15 33.35
C ALA A 263 8.30 -14.55 32.43
N ILE A 264 8.54 -14.63 31.12
CA ILE A 264 7.82 -13.87 30.08
C ILE A 264 7.34 -14.82 29.00
N VAL A 265 6.02 -14.95 28.86
CA VAL A 265 5.41 -15.77 27.81
C VAL A 265 5.65 -15.10 26.45
N LEU A 266 6.17 -15.86 25.49
CA LEU A 266 6.44 -15.39 24.13
C LEU A 266 5.14 -15.40 23.31
N ASN A 267 4.99 -14.43 22.41
CA ASN A 267 3.84 -14.33 21.52
C ASN A 267 3.99 -15.24 20.30
N VAL A 268 4.01 -16.55 20.55
CA VAL A 268 4.09 -17.60 19.53
C VAL A 268 2.99 -18.63 19.77
N SER A 269 2.40 -19.14 18.69
CA SER A 269 1.34 -20.15 18.73
C SER A 269 1.86 -21.59 18.78
N LEU A 270 3.15 -21.79 18.47
CA LEU A 270 3.82 -23.08 18.48
C LEU A 270 4.90 -23.14 19.56
N ALA A 271 5.13 -24.32 20.10
CA ALA A 271 6.31 -24.65 20.89
C ALA A 271 7.45 -25.05 19.94
N PHE A 272 8.27 -24.10 19.51
CA PHE A 272 9.46 -24.40 18.69
C PHE A 272 10.53 -25.12 19.51
N HIS A 273 11.39 -25.92 18.86
CA HIS A 273 12.44 -26.70 19.54
C HIS A 273 11.86 -27.53 20.69
N HIS A 274 10.79 -28.25 20.38
CA HIS A 274 10.02 -29.08 21.30
C HIS A 274 9.67 -30.38 20.57
N PRO A 275 9.54 -31.53 21.27
CA PRO A 275 9.18 -32.81 20.65
C PRO A 275 7.91 -32.81 19.78
N SER A 276 6.98 -31.88 20.00
CA SER A 276 5.78 -31.71 19.15
C SER A 276 6.11 -31.28 17.71
N MET A 277 7.29 -30.70 17.48
CA MET A 277 7.76 -30.28 16.15
C MET A 277 8.31 -31.44 15.33
N ARG A 278 8.29 -32.68 15.84
CA ARG A 278 8.70 -33.88 15.11
C ARG A 278 7.96 -34.06 13.78
N VAL A 279 6.71 -33.59 13.69
CA VAL A 279 5.93 -33.59 12.44
C VAL A 279 6.61 -32.71 11.38
N LEU A 280 7.10 -31.53 11.77
CA LEU A 280 7.84 -30.65 10.87
C LEU A 280 9.18 -31.29 10.49
N ARG A 281 9.91 -31.87 11.45
CA ARG A 281 11.14 -32.63 11.20
C ARG A 281 10.96 -33.73 10.14
N ASP A 282 9.92 -34.56 10.27
CA ASP A 282 9.67 -35.67 9.33
C ASP A 282 9.26 -35.18 7.92
N ILE A 283 8.66 -33.98 7.83
CA ILE A 283 8.37 -33.31 6.56
C ILE A 283 9.67 -32.73 5.96
N SER A 284 10.46 -32.02 6.78
CA SER A 284 11.76 -31.45 6.43
C SER A 284 12.68 -32.54 5.87
N LEU A 285 12.84 -33.66 6.58
CA LEU A 285 13.74 -34.75 6.17
C LEU A 285 13.37 -35.36 4.81
N ARG A 286 12.08 -35.56 4.53
CA ARG A 286 11.60 -36.07 3.23
C ARG A 286 11.96 -35.14 2.09
N ARG A 287 11.83 -33.82 2.29
CA ARG A 287 12.13 -32.81 1.27
C ARG A 287 13.62 -32.58 1.11
N LEU A 288 14.37 -32.56 2.21
CA LEU A 288 15.84 -32.43 2.22
C LEU A 288 16.53 -33.58 1.49
N SER A 289 15.98 -34.80 1.58
CA SER A 289 16.54 -35.96 0.87
C SER A 289 16.53 -35.84 -0.67
N ALA A 290 15.75 -34.90 -1.21
CA ALA A 290 15.66 -34.63 -2.64
C ALA A 290 16.55 -33.46 -3.10
N LEU A 291 17.24 -32.78 -2.17
CA LEU A 291 18.09 -31.63 -2.45
C LEU A 291 19.57 -32.03 -2.48
N GLU A 292 20.34 -31.33 -3.30
CA GLU A 292 21.79 -31.46 -3.27
C GLU A 292 22.36 -30.65 -2.10
N THR A 293 23.26 -31.28 -1.34
CA THR A 293 24.03 -30.61 -0.28
C THR A 293 25.51 -30.79 -0.58
N HIS A 294 26.29 -29.77 -0.22
CA HIS A 294 27.73 -29.74 -0.43
C HIS A 294 28.46 -29.75 0.91
N ALA A 295 29.74 -30.17 0.88
CA ALA A 295 30.60 -30.00 2.03
C ALA A 295 30.77 -28.49 2.34
N PRO A 296 30.85 -28.09 3.62
CA PRO A 296 30.95 -26.67 3.97
C PRO A 296 32.19 -26.02 3.35
N ALA A 297 32.01 -24.97 2.55
CA ALA A 297 33.12 -24.20 1.99
C ALA A 297 33.82 -23.36 3.07
N THR A 298 33.07 -22.95 4.09
CA THR A 298 33.55 -22.37 5.35
C THR A 298 32.92 -23.16 6.50
N PRO A 299 33.65 -23.44 7.60
CA PRO A 299 33.11 -24.19 8.72
C PRO A 299 31.79 -23.59 9.24
N MET A 300 30.79 -24.45 9.47
CA MET A 300 29.49 -24.06 10.03
C MET A 300 29.26 -24.83 11.33
N LEU A 301 29.02 -24.11 12.42
CA LEU A 301 28.71 -24.69 13.72
C LEU A 301 27.19 -24.80 13.89
N SER A 302 26.71 -25.98 14.23
CA SER A 302 25.29 -26.20 14.49
C SER A 302 24.88 -25.73 15.88
N CYS A 303 23.69 -25.13 15.97
CA CYS A 303 23.18 -24.64 17.25
C CYS A 303 22.53 -25.73 18.10
N ILE A 304 22.33 -26.95 17.61
CA ILE A 304 21.63 -28.01 18.36
C ILE A 304 22.57 -28.86 19.23
N ASP A 305 23.84 -29.00 18.83
CA ASP A 305 24.82 -29.87 19.50
C ASP A 305 26.24 -29.26 19.59
N ALA A 306 26.41 -28.01 19.13
CA ALA A 306 27.67 -27.29 19.08
C ALA A 306 28.80 -28.08 18.36
N GLN A 307 28.44 -28.93 17.39
CA GLN A 307 29.39 -29.58 16.48
C GLN A 307 29.41 -28.90 15.11
N PHE A 308 30.50 -29.12 14.37
CA PHE A 308 30.58 -28.67 12.99
C PHE A 308 29.73 -29.55 12.08
N TYR A 309 29.10 -28.93 11.08
CA TYR A 309 28.35 -29.66 10.07
C TYR A 309 29.22 -30.70 9.35
N PRO A 310 28.69 -31.92 9.14
CA PRO A 310 29.42 -32.99 8.46
C PRO A 310 29.59 -32.69 6.96
N GLY A 311 30.55 -33.38 6.33
CA GLY A 311 30.82 -33.23 4.90
C GLY A 311 30.00 -34.15 3.99
N ASP A 312 29.28 -35.13 4.56
CA ASP A 312 28.43 -36.05 3.80
C ASP A 312 26.96 -35.61 3.80
N ALA A 313 26.32 -35.71 2.65
CA ALA A 313 24.97 -35.21 2.41
C ALA A 313 23.92 -35.83 3.34
N ALA A 314 24.01 -37.12 3.64
CA ALA A 314 23.03 -37.82 4.46
C ALA A 314 23.06 -37.30 5.91
N SER A 315 24.25 -37.17 6.50
CA SER A 315 24.41 -36.64 7.84
C SER A 315 24.02 -35.16 7.91
N THR A 316 24.36 -34.36 6.90
CA THR A 316 23.92 -32.97 6.80
C THR A 316 22.39 -32.86 6.79
N CYS A 317 21.70 -33.62 5.96
CA CYS A 317 20.24 -33.59 5.92
C CYS A 317 19.58 -34.02 7.24
N MET A 318 20.17 -34.99 7.96
CA MET A 318 19.71 -35.36 9.31
C MET A 318 19.88 -34.20 10.28
N HIS A 319 21.05 -33.55 10.27
CA HIS A 319 21.37 -32.42 11.14
C HIS A 319 20.42 -31.24 10.92
N ILE A 320 20.09 -30.94 9.66
CA ILE A 320 19.14 -29.88 9.30
C ILE A 320 17.74 -30.23 9.82
N ALA A 321 17.29 -31.47 9.65
CA ALA A 321 15.97 -31.89 10.12
C ALA A 321 15.86 -31.86 11.65
N ASP A 322 16.94 -32.22 12.34
CA ASP A 322 17.02 -32.25 13.81
C ASP A 322 16.90 -30.84 14.44
N LEU A 323 17.12 -29.76 13.66
CA LEU A 323 16.90 -28.37 14.08
C LEU A 323 15.47 -28.10 14.55
N ASP A 324 14.46 -28.73 13.94
CA ASP A 324 13.05 -28.44 14.20
C ASP A 324 12.60 -28.88 15.60
N GLU A 325 13.13 -30.00 16.12
CA GLU A 325 12.68 -30.61 17.37
C GLU A 325 13.64 -30.43 18.56
N ASN A 326 14.93 -30.23 18.32
CA ASN A 326 15.94 -30.18 19.38
C ASN A 326 16.19 -28.77 19.91
N SER A 327 16.63 -28.69 21.17
CA SER A 327 16.97 -27.44 21.85
C SER A 327 18.10 -26.69 21.14
N VAL A 328 17.99 -25.36 21.10
CA VAL A 328 19.10 -24.48 20.70
C VAL A 328 20.07 -24.31 21.87
N ARG A 329 21.30 -24.75 21.69
CA ARG A 329 22.41 -24.72 22.65
C ARG A 329 23.35 -23.54 22.40
N TRP A 330 22.81 -22.33 22.41
CA TRP A 330 23.58 -21.12 22.07
C TRP A 330 24.77 -20.88 23.02
N THR A 331 24.59 -21.08 24.33
CA THR A 331 25.67 -21.00 25.33
C THR A 331 26.85 -21.90 24.96
N GLU A 332 26.58 -23.17 24.62
CA GLU A 332 27.62 -24.13 24.23
C GLU A 332 28.29 -23.74 22.90
N CYS A 333 27.54 -23.16 21.95
CA CYS A 333 28.08 -22.66 20.70
C CYS A 333 29.06 -21.49 20.92
N VAL A 334 28.68 -20.51 21.74
CA VAL A 334 29.55 -19.38 22.09
C VAL A 334 30.80 -19.87 22.80
N GLN A 335 30.67 -20.78 23.77
CA GLN A 335 31.80 -21.38 24.46
C GLN A 335 32.71 -22.19 23.53
N THR A 336 32.15 -22.87 22.53
CA THR A 336 32.92 -23.61 21.51
C THR A 336 33.71 -22.63 20.63
N MET A 337 33.05 -21.60 20.09
CA MET A 337 33.71 -20.55 19.32
C MET A 337 34.81 -19.85 20.14
N TRP A 338 34.56 -19.56 21.41
CA TRP A 338 35.47 -18.84 22.28
C TRP A 338 36.68 -19.68 22.74
N ASN A 339 36.41 -20.84 23.35
CA ASN A 339 37.44 -21.64 24.02
C ASN A 339 38.20 -22.56 23.08
N ARG A 340 37.49 -23.17 22.12
CA ARG A 340 38.08 -24.17 21.22
C ARG A 340 38.65 -23.52 19.95
N GLU A 341 37.87 -22.65 19.32
CA GLU A 341 38.25 -22.04 18.03
C GLU A 341 38.98 -20.68 18.20
N GLY A 342 39.06 -20.16 19.42
CA GLY A 342 39.79 -18.92 19.72
C GLY A 342 39.16 -17.66 19.13
N ILE A 343 37.88 -17.69 18.77
CA ILE A 343 37.16 -16.53 18.24
C ILE A 343 37.04 -15.45 19.32
N ARG A 344 37.32 -14.20 18.95
CA ARG A 344 37.15 -13.01 19.82
C ARG A 344 36.25 -11.95 19.21
N TYR A 345 36.07 -12.00 17.89
CA TYR A 345 35.23 -11.09 17.13
C TYR A 345 34.01 -11.84 16.62
N PHE A 346 32.84 -11.25 16.82
CA PHE A 346 31.57 -11.80 16.40
C PHE A 346 30.82 -10.75 15.60
N PHE A 347 30.35 -11.14 14.42
CA PHE A 347 29.61 -10.26 13.52
C PHE A 347 28.22 -10.81 13.24
N GLU A 348 27.18 -10.06 13.59
CA GLU A 348 25.79 -10.47 13.38
C GLU A 348 25.24 -9.94 12.04
N LEU A 349 24.79 -10.88 11.21
CA LEU A 349 23.82 -10.62 10.15
C LEU A 349 22.43 -10.66 10.78
N GLY A 350 21.59 -9.72 10.37
CA GLY A 350 20.23 -9.63 10.86
C GLY A 350 19.70 -8.20 10.86
N PRO A 351 18.44 -8.02 11.28
CA PRO A 351 17.80 -6.73 11.35
C PRO A 351 18.36 -5.82 12.47
N GLN A 352 18.95 -6.42 13.52
CA GLN A 352 19.45 -5.74 14.73
C GLN A 352 20.64 -6.52 15.35
N ASP A 353 20.96 -6.28 16.62
CA ASP A 353 22.13 -6.79 17.38
C ASP A 353 21.74 -7.79 18.49
N THR A 354 20.80 -8.68 18.20
CA THR A 354 20.24 -9.60 19.21
C THR A 354 21.27 -10.64 19.64
N LEU A 355 21.91 -11.29 18.69
CA LEU A 355 22.94 -12.29 18.95
C LEU A 355 24.20 -11.65 19.53
N CYS A 356 24.54 -10.42 19.16
CA CYS A 356 25.60 -9.65 19.81
C CYS A 356 25.36 -9.55 21.32
N SER A 357 24.12 -9.24 21.71
CA SER A 357 23.74 -9.18 23.12
C SER A 357 23.87 -10.56 23.79
N LEU A 358 23.34 -11.62 23.16
CA LEU A 358 23.44 -12.98 23.71
C LEU A 358 24.88 -13.47 23.83
N VAL A 359 25.74 -13.18 22.86
CA VAL A 359 27.18 -13.50 22.92
C VAL A 359 27.84 -12.76 24.08
N THR A 360 27.55 -11.46 24.24
CA THR A 360 28.13 -10.64 25.32
C THR A 360 27.69 -11.14 26.70
N ASP A 361 26.44 -11.59 26.84
CA ASP A 361 25.94 -12.19 28.08
C ASP A 361 26.62 -13.54 28.41
N ASN A 362 27.07 -14.28 27.39
CA ASN A 362 27.84 -15.51 27.58
C ASN A 362 29.32 -15.24 27.85
N GLU A 363 29.91 -14.33 27.08
CA GLU A 363 31.33 -13.97 27.11
C GLU A 363 31.49 -12.44 27.07
N PRO A 364 31.53 -11.76 28.23
CA PRO A 364 31.59 -10.29 28.31
C PRO A 364 32.84 -9.65 27.67
N GLN A 365 33.85 -10.47 27.36
CA GLN A 365 35.08 -10.03 26.67
C GLN A 365 34.98 -10.12 25.15
N ALA A 366 33.86 -10.62 24.60
CA ALA A 366 33.63 -10.70 23.17
C ALA A 366 33.47 -9.32 22.53
N VAL A 367 34.04 -9.15 21.34
CA VAL A 367 33.87 -7.93 20.54
C VAL A 367 32.79 -8.19 19.49
N CYS A 368 31.59 -7.67 19.74
CA CYS A 368 30.41 -7.87 18.91
C CYS A 368 30.02 -6.63 18.12
N PHE A 369 29.54 -6.81 16.89
CA PHE A 369 28.93 -5.76 16.08
C PHE A 369 28.01 -6.36 15.00
N ALA A 370 27.02 -5.59 14.53
CA ALA A 370 25.98 -6.07 13.64
C ALA A 370 25.94 -5.31 12.30
N ALA A 371 25.39 -5.96 11.27
CA ALA A 371 25.09 -5.35 9.98
C ALA A 371 23.85 -4.43 10.03
N GLY A 372 22.83 -4.84 10.79
CA GLY A 372 21.53 -4.20 10.83
C GLY A 372 21.39 -3.15 11.92
N ARG A 373 20.72 -2.05 11.58
CA ARG A 373 20.20 -1.06 12.52
C ARG A 373 18.79 -0.69 12.10
N LYS A 374 17.79 -1.00 12.94
CA LYS A 374 16.38 -0.72 12.63
C LYS A 374 16.18 0.74 12.18
N GLY A 375 15.60 0.91 10.99
CA GLY A 375 15.31 2.22 10.39
C GLY A 375 16.54 3.04 9.96
N ARG A 376 17.72 2.42 9.92
CA ARG A 376 19.00 2.98 9.45
C ARG A 376 19.87 1.86 8.86
N GLU A 377 19.29 1.04 7.98
CA GLU A 377 19.92 -0.17 7.45
C GLU A 377 21.14 0.16 6.56
N VAL A 378 21.05 1.23 5.74
CA VAL A 378 22.21 1.68 4.95
C VAL A 378 23.35 2.10 5.85
N GLU A 379 23.04 2.89 6.88
CA GLU A 379 24.05 3.39 7.82
C GLU A 379 24.68 2.21 8.56
N GLY A 380 23.89 1.29 9.12
CA GLY A 380 24.40 0.09 9.78
C GLY A 380 25.33 -0.72 8.89
N MET A 381 24.91 -0.95 7.63
CA MET A 381 25.70 -1.70 6.66
C MET A 381 27.03 -0.99 6.31
N ARG A 382 27.01 0.33 6.13
CA ARG A 382 28.22 1.13 5.88
C ARG A 382 29.20 1.09 7.05
N GLN A 383 28.68 1.22 8.27
CA GLN A 383 29.48 1.14 9.50
C GLN A 383 30.10 -0.26 9.65
N ALA A 384 29.34 -1.31 9.37
CA ALA A 384 29.84 -2.68 9.36
C ALA A 384 30.98 -2.87 8.37
N CYS A 385 30.83 -2.41 7.12
CA CYS A 385 31.89 -2.46 6.12
C CYS A 385 33.14 -1.69 6.54
N ALA A 386 32.97 -0.47 7.07
CA ALA A 386 34.07 0.36 7.55
C ALA A 386 34.86 -0.33 8.69
N ARG A 387 34.14 -0.90 9.66
CA ARG A 387 34.73 -1.60 10.81
C ARG A 387 35.39 -2.91 10.40
N LEU A 388 34.78 -3.70 9.52
CA LEU A 388 35.37 -4.95 9.01
C LEU A 388 36.65 -4.68 8.22
N TYR A 389 36.68 -3.62 7.44
CA TYR A 389 37.89 -3.21 6.73
C TYR A 389 39.01 -2.77 7.68
N SER A 390 38.72 -1.94 8.68
CA SER A 390 39.73 -1.48 9.64
C SER A 390 40.36 -2.66 10.39
N LEU A 391 39.54 -3.66 10.76
CA LEU A 391 40.00 -4.89 11.40
C LEU A 391 40.76 -5.84 10.46
N GLY A 392 40.71 -5.61 9.15
CA GLY A 392 41.42 -6.40 8.13
C GLY A 392 40.65 -7.58 7.56
N TYR A 393 39.34 -7.65 7.79
CA TYR A 393 38.46 -8.71 7.26
C TYR A 393 38.07 -8.49 5.80
N LEU A 394 38.08 -7.23 5.33
CA LEU A 394 37.87 -6.90 3.93
C LEU A 394 39.22 -6.60 3.26
N PRO A 395 39.71 -7.48 2.36
CA PRO A 395 40.99 -7.26 1.70
C PRO A 395 40.96 -5.99 0.83
N HIS A 396 41.94 -5.11 0.98
CA HIS A 396 42.04 -3.88 0.18
C HIS A 396 42.01 -4.15 -1.34
N ALA A 397 42.62 -5.25 -1.79
CA ALA A 397 42.57 -5.66 -3.19
C ALA A 397 41.16 -6.06 -3.66
N ALA A 398 40.36 -6.71 -2.80
CA ALA A 398 38.98 -7.10 -3.11
C ALA A 398 38.07 -5.87 -3.17
N VAL A 399 38.18 -4.99 -2.16
CA VAL A 399 37.48 -3.69 -2.14
C VAL A 399 37.86 -2.84 -3.36
N LYS A 400 39.14 -2.82 -3.73
CA LYS A 400 39.63 -2.11 -4.91
C LYS A 400 39.05 -2.70 -6.19
N SER A 401 39.14 -4.02 -6.37
CA SER A 401 38.58 -4.71 -7.53
C SER A 401 37.08 -4.45 -7.67
N ARG A 402 36.35 -4.40 -6.55
CA ARG A 402 34.92 -4.11 -6.52
C ARG A 402 34.61 -2.66 -6.89
N ALA A 403 35.43 -1.72 -6.40
CA ALA A 403 35.33 -0.29 -6.74
C ALA A 403 35.69 -0.01 -8.21
N ASP A 404 36.75 -0.66 -8.72
CA ASP A 404 37.16 -0.57 -10.12
C ASP A 404 36.06 -1.15 -11.04
N ALA A 405 35.47 -2.29 -10.68
CA ALA A 405 34.32 -2.87 -11.40
C ALA A 405 33.07 -1.97 -11.38
N ALA A 406 32.84 -1.22 -10.29
CA ALA A 406 31.77 -0.23 -10.20
C ALA A 406 32.08 1.01 -11.06
N ALA A 407 33.33 1.46 -11.11
CA ALA A 407 33.78 2.62 -11.88
C ALA A 407 33.77 2.38 -13.39
N ASP A 408 34.15 1.18 -13.85
CA ASP A 408 34.21 0.81 -15.27
C ASP A 408 32.84 0.49 -15.90
N GLY A 409 31.74 0.65 -15.14
CA GLY A 409 30.42 0.12 -15.52
C GLY A 409 30.40 -1.42 -15.63
N GLY A 410 31.47 -2.09 -15.17
CA GLY A 410 31.72 -3.52 -15.28
C GLY A 410 30.76 -4.37 -14.45
N GLU A 411 30.14 -3.80 -13.40
CA GLU A 411 28.99 -4.42 -12.74
C GLU A 411 27.82 -4.68 -13.69
N SER A 412 27.66 -3.86 -14.73
CA SER A 412 26.67 -4.14 -15.77
C SER A 412 27.08 -5.33 -16.64
N ARG A 413 28.36 -5.74 -16.67
CA ARG A 413 28.88 -6.87 -17.47
C ARG A 413 29.02 -8.19 -16.70
N LEU A 414 29.38 -8.17 -15.41
CA LEU A 414 29.39 -9.37 -14.56
C LEU A 414 27.97 -9.84 -14.19
N LEU A 415 26.99 -8.95 -14.26
CA LEU A 415 25.55 -9.26 -14.26
C LEU A 415 24.97 -9.44 -15.68
N ALA A 416 25.78 -9.67 -16.73
CA ALA A 416 25.32 -9.78 -18.13
C ALA A 416 25.79 -11.05 -18.87
N CYS A 417 25.92 -12.18 -18.18
CA CYS A 417 25.77 -13.48 -18.83
C CYS A 417 24.25 -13.76 -18.99
N MET A 418 23.69 -13.21 -20.06
CA MET A 418 22.30 -13.35 -20.54
C MET A 418 22.06 -14.74 -21.19
N PRO A 419 20.83 -15.29 -21.26
CA PRO A 419 19.60 -14.55 -21.57
C PRO A 419 18.50 -14.68 -20.52
N ALA A 420 18.05 -13.53 -20.02
CA ALA A 420 16.63 -13.33 -19.78
C ALA A 420 16.03 -12.66 -21.03
N PRO A 421 15.01 -13.25 -21.66
CA PRO A 421 13.96 -12.49 -22.28
C PRO A 421 12.79 -12.34 -21.29
N HIS A 422 12.32 -11.08 -21.14
CA HIS A 422 11.16 -10.59 -20.37
C HIS A 422 11.40 -10.50 -18.84
N CYS A 423 11.62 -9.34 -18.23
CA CYS A 423 10.87 -8.08 -18.29
C CYS A 423 11.82 -6.85 -18.32
N GLY A 424 11.47 -5.85 -19.13
CA GLY A 424 12.36 -4.73 -19.43
C GLY A 424 12.52 -3.72 -18.28
N LEU A 425 13.76 -3.46 -17.85
CA LEU A 425 14.54 -2.23 -18.16
C LEU A 425 15.87 -2.20 -17.36
N ARG A 426 16.92 -1.72 -18.02
CA ARG A 426 18.27 -1.26 -17.57
C ARG A 426 18.59 -0.02 -18.44
N PRO A 427 19.71 0.75 -18.28
CA PRO A 427 20.49 1.19 -17.11
C PRO A 427 20.99 2.69 -17.16
N VAL A 428 21.43 3.22 -16.01
CA VAL A 428 22.66 4.04 -15.71
C VAL A 428 23.07 5.31 -16.52
N ALA A 429 23.01 6.47 -15.83
CA ALA A 429 24.01 7.58 -15.62
C ALA A 429 24.65 8.34 -16.83
N PRO A 430 25.50 9.41 -16.69
CA PRO A 430 26.10 10.04 -15.49
C PRO A 430 26.36 11.59 -15.49
N THR A 431 27.02 12.07 -14.42
CA THR A 431 28.02 13.18 -14.30
C THR A 431 27.66 14.67 -13.97
N ASN A 432 28.31 15.14 -12.86
CA ASN A 432 29.10 16.39 -12.68
C ASN A 432 28.37 17.77 -12.62
N LEU A 433 28.80 18.84 -11.92
CA LEU A 433 30.00 19.29 -11.18
C LEU A 433 29.68 20.66 -10.48
N ALA A 434 30.27 20.95 -9.30
CA ALA A 434 30.75 22.28 -8.80
C ALA A 434 29.74 23.48 -8.66
N GLN A 435 29.84 24.52 -7.80
CA GLN A 435 30.87 25.10 -6.93
C GLN A 435 30.26 26.28 -6.10
N ALA A 436 30.87 26.60 -4.93
CA ALA A 436 31.04 27.95 -4.30
C ALA A 436 29.79 28.76 -3.87
N ASP A 437 29.73 29.56 -2.78
CA ASP A 437 30.68 30.04 -1.76
C ASP A 437 29.86 30.77 -0.66
N GLY A 438 30.45 31.03 0.52
CA GLY A 438 30.16 32.29 1.24
C GLY A 438 29.85 32.26 2.75
N ALA A 439 30.91 32.10 3.55
CA ALA A 439 31.29 32.92 4.73
C ALA A 439 30.34 33.17 5.93
N GLY A 440 30.87 32.91 7.14
CA GLY A 440 30.75 33.85 8.27
C GLY A 440 30.35 33.28 9.64
N ALA A 441 31.33 32.85 10.44
CA ALA A 441 31.27 32.74 11.91
C ALA A 441 31.34 34.16 12.56
N PRO A 442 31.29 34.39 13.91
CA PRO A 442 31.37 33.42 15.02
C PRO A 442 30.57 33.73 16.33
N ALA A 443 30.66 32.75 17.26
CA ALA A 443 30.82 32.86 18.72
C ALA A 443 29.61 33.07 19.69
N GLU A 444 29.43 32.02 20.51
CA GLU A 444 28.94 31.85 21.90
C GLU A 444 29.17 33.03 22.90
N PRO A 445 28.62 33.07 24.16
CA PRO A 445 28.19 31.93 25.02
C PRO A 445 27.00 32.11 26.02
N ALA A 446 26.51 30.94 26.47
CA ALA A 446 26.21 30.52 27.86
C ALA A 446 25.08 31.13 28.75
N LEU A 447 24.22 30.18 29.17
CA LEU A 447 23.79 29.84 30.55
C LEU A 447 22.71 30.65 31.29
N SER A 448 21.67 29.90 31.69
CA SER A 448 21.14 29.76 33.06
C SER A 448 19.66 30.12 33.28
N ALA A 449 18.88 29.05 33.49
CA ALA A 449 17.88 28.82 34.54
C ALA A 449 17.43 29.97 35.47
N ALA A 450 16.12 30.01 35.78
CA ALA A 450 15.58 29.73 37.12
C ALA A 450 14.05 29.90 37.19
N ALA A 451 13.46 29.21 38.18
CA ALA A 451 12.05 29.02 38.48
C ALA A 451 11.46 30.08 39.46
N GLU A 452 10.24 29.79 39.95
CA GLU A 452 9.49 30.30 41.13
C GLU A 452 8.20 31.09 40.77
N SER A 453 7.02 30.95 41.40
CA SER A 453 6.60 30.40 42.72
C SER A 453 5.05 30.24 42.83
N VAL A 454 4.60 29.17 43.54
CA VAL A 454 3.61 28.98 44.66
C VAL A 454 2.72 30.21 45.09
N PRO A 455 1.51 30.14 45.74
CA PRO A 455 0.76 29.09 46.52
C PRO A 455 -0.74 28.90 46.13
N ALA A 456 -1.49 27.83 46.45
CA ALA A 456 -1.92 27.14 47.69
C ALA A 456 -3.20 27.72 48.37
N GLU A 457 -4.25 26.90 48.51
CA GLU A 457 -5.09 26.79 49.72
C GLU A 457 -6.04 25.57 49.69
N THR A 458 -6.54 25.22 50.88
CA THR A 458 -6.84 23.88 51.43
C THR A 458 -8.32 23.55 51.66
N GLY A 459 -8.65 22.26 51.82
CA GLY A 459 -9.86 21.74 52.49
C GLY A 459 -9.92 20.20 52.50
N GLY A 460 -10.08 19.56 53.66
CA GLY A 460 -9.89 18.12 53.92
C GLY A 460 -11.15 17.23 53.86
N ASP A 461 -11.01 15.89 53.88
CA ASP A 461 -11.09 15.08 55.12
C ASP A 461 -10.92 13.54 54.88
N THR A 462 -10.09 12.93 55.73
CA THR A 462 -10.14 11.57 56.34
C THR A 462 -9.91 10.22 55.59
N ALA A 463 -9.17 9.35 56.32
CA ALA A 463 -9.08 7.88 56.31
C ALA A 463 -7.97 7.15 55.48
N ALA A 464 -6.74 7.27 55.99
CA ALA A 464 -5.67 6.28 56.18
C ALA A 464 -5.60 4.98 55.33
N ALA A 465 -4.65 4.98 54.38
CA ALA A 465 -3.84 3.82 53.97
C ALA A 465 -2.44 4.34 53.53
N ALA A 466 -1.39 3.56 53.77
CA ALA A 466 0.03 3.96 53.73
C ALA A 466 0.45 4.81 52.51
N THR A 467 0.99 6.00 52.76
CA THR A 467 1.48 6.94 51.75
C THR A 467 2.80 6.44 51.13
N VAL A 468 2.70 5.83 49.95
CA VAL A 468 3.82 5.72 49.00
C VAL A 468 4.01 7.11 48.38
N ALA A 469 5.21 7.67 48.44
CA ALA A 469 5.50 8.97 47.82
C ALA A 469 5.39 8.83 46.29
N THR A 470 4.39 9.47 45.68
CA THR A 470 4.22 9.51 44.23
C THR A 470 5.14 10.59 43.63
N ALA A 471 6.10 10.19 42.79
CA ALA A 471 6.98 11.09 42.06
C ALA A 471 6.20 11.96 41.06
N SER A 472 6.66 13.19 40.81
CA SER A 472 6.03 14.07 39.81
C SER A 472 6.23 13.52 38.37
N TYR A 473 5.37 13.92 37.43
CA TYR A 473 5.48 13.51 36.03
C TYR A 473 6.84 13.87 35.41
N ALA A 474 7.38 15.04 35.73
CA ALA A 474 8.68 15.48 35.21
C ALA A 474 9.84 14.63 35.76
N GLU A 475 9.80 14.26 37.04
CA GLU A 475 10.80 13.38 37.67
C GLU A 475 10.68 11.94 37.16
N SER A 476 9.45 11.45 37.01
CA SER A 476 9.20 10.11 36.45
C SER A 476 9.65 10.04 34.99
N LEU A 477 9.41 11.10 34.21
CA LEU A 477 9.83 11.20 32.82
C LEU A 477 11.36 11.27 32.69
N SER A 478 12.08 12.02 33.53
CA SER A 478 13.54 12.08 33.45
C SER A 478 14.17 10.72 33.77
N VAL A 479 13.69 10.04 34.81
CA VAL A 479 14.18 8.70 35.19
C VAL A 479 13.85 7.67 34.13
N VAL A 480 12.64 7.72 33.56
CA VAL A 480 12.26 6.84 32.44
C VAL A 480 13.15 7.10 31.23
N LEU A 481 13.40 8.36 30.85
CA LEU A 481 14.27 8.69 29.72
C LEU A 481 15.71 8.23 29.93
N GLU A 482 16.27 8.36 31.15
CA GLU A 482 17.62 7.88 31.48
C GLU A 482 17.74 6.35 31.41
N ILE A 483 16.77 5.63 31.98
CA ILE A 483 16.77 4.16 31.96
C ILE A 483 16.51 3.65 30.55
N LEU A 484 15.61 4.29 29.78
CA LEU A 484 15.38 3.95 28.38
C LEU A 484 16.56 4.28 27.49
N ALA A 485 17.27 5.37 27.73
CA ALA A 485 18.51 5.71 27.05
C ALA A 485 19.56 4.62 27.25
N GLN A 486 19.72 4.13 28.48
CA GLN A 486 20.61 3.03 28.80
C GLN A 486 20.15 1.71 28.18
N ALA A 487 18.85 1.40 28.25
CA ALA A 487 18.29 0.17 27.73
C ALA A 487 18.28 0.09 26.19
N CYS A 488 18.16 1.23 25.52
CA CYS A 488 18.16 1.33 24.05
C CYS A 488 19.53 1.71 23.47
N ALA A 489 20.54 1.93 24.31
CA ALA A 489 21.85 2.47 23.92
C ALA A 489 21.74 3.76 23.08
N ARG A 490 20.89 4.70 23.52
CA ARG A 490 20.66 6.00 22.86
C ARG A 490 20.98 7.14 23.82
N PRO A 491 21.47 8.30 23.34
CA PRO A 491 21.52 9.50 24.16
C PRO A 491 20.12 9.92 24.62
N VAL A 492 19.98 10.41 25.85
CA VAL A 492 18.71 10.94 26.37
C VAL A 492 18.11 12.02 25.45
N ALA A 493 18.97 12.81 24.80
CA ALA A 493 18.55 13.86 23.86
C ALA A 493 17.81 13.35 22.61
N ASP A 494 17.97 12.08 22.26
CA ASP A 494 17.32 11.44 21.10
C ASP A 494 15.95 10.85 21.45
N LEU A 495 15.54 10.94 22.72
CA LEU A 495 14.30 10.38 23.24
C LEU A 495 13.28 11.50 23.48
N ARG A 496 12.05 11.30 23.01
CA ARG A 496 10.94 12.23 23.20
C ARG A 496 9.73 11.51 23.82
N PRO A 497 8.90 12.20 24.63
CA PRO A 497 7.75 11.59 25.29
C PRO A 497 6.75 10.93 24.32
N GLU A 498 6.65 11.43 23.09
CA GLU A 498 5.73 10.94 22.07
C GLU A 498 6.25 9.68 21.36
N MET A 499 7.51 9.30 21.62
CA MET A 499 8.10 8.12 20.98
C MET A 499 7.43 6.86 21.50
N ASP A 500 7.03 6.01 20.57
CA ASP A 500 6.44 4.73 20.88
C ASP A 500 7.53 3.75 21.35
N LEU A 501 7.27 3.10 22.49
CA LEU A 501 8.20 2.19 23.14
C LEU A 501 8.52 0.98 22.25
N ARG A 502 7.57 0.53 21.43
CA ARG A 502 7.70 -0.63 20.54
C ARG A 502 8.16 -0.21 19.14
N TYR A 503 7.55 0.83 18.56
CA TYR A 503 7.84 1.26 17.20
C TYR A 503 9.12 2.09 17.10
N ASP A 504 9.28 3.12 17.95
CA ASP A 504 10.39 4.08 17.89
C ASP A 504 11.60 3.68 18.73
N LEU A 505 11.39 2.97 19.85
CA LEU A 505 12.46 2.54 20.76
C LEU A 505 12.80 1.06 20.70
N ALA A 506 12.04 0.27 19.94
CA ALA A 506 12.29 -1.15 19.72
C ALA A 506 12.39 -1.98 21.01
N LEU A 507 11.71 -1.56 22.09
CA LEU A 507 11.68 -2.30 23.34
C LEU A 507 10.83 -3.56 23.16
N ARG A 508 11.47 -4.72 23.32
CA ARG A 508 10.79 -6.02 23.31
C ARG A 508 9.92 -6.18 24.55
N SER A 509 8.82 -6.93 24.41
CA SER A 509 8.03 -7.39 25.56
C SER A 509 8.85 -8.22 26.57
N SER A 510 9.99 -8.80 26.16
CA SER A 510 10.93 -9.51 27.04
C SER A 510 11.83 -8.61 27.89
N ARG A 511 12.18 -7.40 27.43
CA ARG A 511 13.07 -6.47 28.17
C ARG A 511 12.28 -5.38 28.91
N PHE A 512 11.06 -5.12 28.47
CA PHE A 512 10.14 -4.14 29.07
C PHE A 512 9.90 -4.37 30.57
N PRO A 513 9.72 -5.60 31.08
CA PRO A 513 9.55 -5.82 32.52
C PRO A 513 10.82 -5.55 33.35
N LEU A 514 12.02 -5.78 32.80
CA LEU A 514 13.28 -5.44 33.47
C LEU A 514 13.47 -3.92 33.54
N ILE A 515 13.14 -3.23 32.46
CA ILE A 515 13.12 -1.76 32.42
C ILE A 515 12.12 -1.22 33.44
N VAL A 516 10.90 -1.77 33.49
CA VAL A 516 9.90 -1.41 34.49
C VAL A 516 10.43 -1.71 35.90
N GLN A 517 11.08 -2.84 36.13
CA GLN A 517 11.65 -3.20 37.43
C GLN A 517 12.79 -2.26 37.86
N ASP A 518 13.67 -1.86 36.94
CA ASP A 518 14.74 -0.90 37.19
C ASP A 518 14.16 0.48 37.48
N VAL A 519 13.12 0.88 36.76
CA VAL A 519 12.38 2.12 37.00
C VAL A 519 11.65 2.09 38.35
N GLU A 520 10.95 0.99 38.68
CA GLU A 520 10.27 0.77 39.97
C GLU A 520 11.26 0.82 41.13
N LYS A 521 12.41 0.16 40.99
CA LYS A 521 13.48 0.15 41.99
C LYS A 521 14.10 1.54 42.18
N THR A 522 14.27 2.30 41.10
CA THR A 522 14.87 3.65 41.13
C THR A 522 13.91 4.68 41.70
N LEU A 523 12.61 4.56 41.40
CA LEU A 523 11.56 5.48 41.86
C LEU A 523 10.90 5.06 43.19
N GLY A 524 11.14 3.84 43.68
CA GLY A 524 10.56 3.34 44.94
C GLY A 524 9.04 3.09 44.87
N ILE A 525 8.50 2.85 43.68
CA ILE A 525 7.07 2.66 43.41
C ILE A 525 6.79 1.24 42.90
N SER A 526 5.53 0.80 42.98
CA SER A 526 5.07 -0.46 42.40
C SER A 526 3.85 -0.18 41.51
N VAL A 527 3.89 -0.66 40.27
CA VAL A 527 2.86 -0.41 39.26
C VAL A 527 2.01 -1.65 39.04
N ASN A 528 0.69 -1.47 38.88
CA ASN A 528 -0.19 -2.56 38.50
C ASN A 528 0.06 -2.95 37.03
N PHE A 529 0.20 -4.25 36.77
CA PHE A 529 0.45 -4.79 35.43
C PHE A 529 -0.66 -4.45 34.42
N GLU A 530 -1.91 -4.30 34.86
CA GLU A 530 -3.01 -3.91 33.97
C GLU A 530 -2.84 -2.50 33.40
N ASP A 531 -2.26 -1.57 34.17
CA ASP A 531 -1.99 -0.20 33.70
C ASP A 531 -0.83 -0.16 32.70
N LEU A 532 0.11 -1.11 32.79
CA LEU A 532 1.23 -1.26 31.85
C LEU A 532 0.82 -1.86 30.50
N LEU A 533 -0.34 -2.53 30.41
CA LEU A 533 -0.83 -3.10 29.14
C LEU A 533 -1.23 -2.01 28.14
N GLN A 534 -1.58 -0.81 28.61
CA GLN A 534 -2.04 0.33 27.81
C GLN A 534 -0.92 1.33 27.47
N VAL A 535 0.29 1.10 28.00
CA VAL A 535 1.45 1.97 27.79
C VAL A 535 2.01 1.75 26.37
N SER A 536 1.92 2.80 25.55
CA SER A 536 2.40 2.77 24.16
C SER A 536 3.60 3.70 23.96
N THR A 537 3.63 4.87 24.61
CA THR A 537 4.71 5.85 24.47
C THR A 537 5.56 6.02 25.74
N VAL A 538 6.75 6.61 25.59
CA VAL A 538 7.62 7.02 26.71
C VAL A 538 6.86 7.90 27.71
N GLY A 539 6.04 8.81 27.20
CA GLY A 539 5.21 9.71 27.99
C GLY A 539 4.08 8.99 28.73
N ASP A 540 3.53 7.91 28.18
CA ASP A 540 2.52 7.09 28.85
C ASP A 540 3.13 6.29 30.01
N LEU A 541 4.33 5.73 29.80
CA LEU A 541 5.06 5.03 30.85
C LEU A 541 5.34 5.97 32.03
N ALA A 542 5.88 7.16 31.76
CA ALA A 542 6.10 8.18 32.78
C ALA A 542 4.81 8.56 33.52
N ARG A 543 3.66 8.61 32.82
CA ARG A 543 2.37 9.02 33.40
C ARG A 543 1.78 7.97 34.34
N VAL A 544 1.86 6.71 33.96
CA VAL A 544 1.46 5.56 34.81
C VAL A 544 2.33 5.51 36.06
N LEU A 545 3.63 5.77 35.92
CA LEU A 545 4.59 5.76 37.03
C LEU A 545 4.39 6.92 38.03
N SER A 546 3.83 8.04 37.59
CA SER A 546 3.48 9.17 38.49
C SER A 546 2.13 9.00 39.20
N GLY A 547 1.50 7.83 39.11
CA GLY A 547 0.21 7.55 39.76
C GLY A 547 -1.04 8.03 38.97
N GLY A 548 -0.88 8.37 37.69
CA GLY A 548 -1.99 8.78 36.82
C GLY A 548 -2.80 7.58 36.30
N SER A 549 -4.09 7.50 36.62
CA SER A 549 -5.04 6.62 35.92
C SER A 549 -5.45 7.25 34.58
N PHE A 550 -5.54 6.44 33.52
CA PHE A 550 -6.05 6.86 32.21
C PHE A 550 -7.52 7.29 32.32
N ARG A 551 -7.77 8.60 32.48
CA ARG A 551 -9.03 9.23 32.07
C ARG A 551 -8.83 9.82 30.69
N ALA A 552 -9.61 9.34 29.72
CA ALA A 552 -9.65 9.91 28.38
C ALA A 552 -9.93 11.42 28.47
N GLY A 553 -8.90 12.23 28.21
CA GLY A 553 -9.00 13.69 28.12
C GLY A 553 -9.59 14.12 26.77
N PRO A 554 -10.12 15.35 26.66
CA PRO A 554 -10.94 15.77 25.55
C PRO A 554 -10.11 15.84 24.27
N ARG A 555 -10.67 15.33 23.17
CA ARG A 555 -10.14 15.52 21.82
C ARG A 555 -9.88 17.01 21.57
N VAL A 556 -8.66 17.34 21.17
CA VAL A 556 -8.35 18.63 20.53
C VAL A 556 -9.25 18.74 19.30
N GLU A 557 -10.16 19.71 19.31
CA GLU A 557 -10.96 20.05 18.14
C GLU A 557 -10.02 20.53 17.03
N THR A 558 -9.79 19.64 16.08
CA THR A 558 -9.26 19.96 14.77
C THR A 558 -10.17 21.00 14.11
N ALA A 559 -9.56 22.02 13.51
CA ALA A 559 -10.19 23.01 12.66
C ALA A 559 -11.36 22.42 11.86
N ASP A 560 -12.51 23.09 11.97
CA ASP A 560 -13.80 22.82 11.37
C ASP A 560 -13.86 21.54 10.52
N LYS A 561 -14.43 20.49 11.13
CA LYS A 561 -15.11 19.45 10.35
C LYS A 561 -16.03 20.15 9.36
N PRO A 562 -16.02 19.81 8.07
CA PRO A 562 -17.11 20.21 7.19
C PRO A 562 -18.41 19.77 7.87
N ASP A 563 -19.35 20.71 7.97
CA ASP A 563 -20.61 20.63 8.70
C ASP A 563 -21.11 19.20 8.87
N ALA A 564 -21.16 18.74 10.12
CA ALA A 564 -21.78 17.47 10.50
C ALA A 564 -23.32 17.61 10.39
N THR A 565 -23.80 17.84 9.18
CA THR A 565 -25.11 17.38 8.70
C THR A 565 -24.92 16.15 7.81
N ALA A 566 -23.88 15.36 8.06
CA ALA A 566 -23.81 13.99 7.58
C ALA A 566 -24.99 13.22 8.20
N LYS A 567 -26.09 13.15 7.44
CA LYS A 567 -27.10 12.10 7.58
C LYS A 567 -26.30 10.81 7.83
N ASN A 568 -26.61 10.05 8.88
CA ASN A 568 -26.06 8.72 9.07
C ASN A 568 -26.29 7.93 7.78
N CYS A 569 -25.27 7.87 6.90
CA CYS A 569 -25.32 7.03 5.71
C CYS A 569 -25.21 5.61 6.24
N ALA A 570 -26.35 4.95 6.19
CA ALA A 570 -26.50 3.57 6.57
C ALA A 570 -25.51 2.72 5.72
N GLU A 571 -24.99 1.58 6.23
CA GLU A 571 -24.03 0.73 5.50
C GLU A 571 -24.43 0.42 4.04
N PRO A 572 -23.49 0.37 3.07
CA PRO A 572 -23.80 0.14 1.67
C PRO A 572 -24.41 -1.24 1.42
N LEU A 573 -25.28 -1.35 0.41
CA LEU A 573 -25.77 -2.63 -0.10
C LEU A 573 -24.62 -3.40 -0.76
N ARG A 574 -24.52 -4.71 -0.50
CA ARG A 574 -23.54 -5.61 -1.09
C ARG A 574 -24.21 -6.64 -1.98
N ARG A 575 -23.47 -7.17 -2.94
CA ARG A 575 -23.95 -8.07 -3.98
C ARG A 575 -23.43 -9.50 -3.79
N TYR A 576 -24.33 -10.48 -3.88
CA TYR A 576 -24.01 -11.89 -3.70
C TYR A 576 -24.68 -12.76 -4.78
N ALA A 577 -24.06 -13.90 -5.06
CA ALA A 577 -24.64 -15.00 -5.80
C ALA A 577 -25.20 -16.04 -4.81
N PRO A 578 -26.34 -16.67 -5.12
CA PRO A 578 -26.79 -17.84 -4.38
C PRO A 578 -25.87 -19.04 -4.66
N LEU A 579 -25.50 -19.81 -3.64
CA LEU A 579 -24.83 -21.10 -3.81
C LEU A 579 -25.82 -22.16 -4.31
N ALA A 580 -25.40 -22.95 -5.29
CA ALA A 580 -26.26 -23.76 -6.15
C ALA A 580 -26.85 -25.04 -5.51
N GLU A 581 -26.52 -25.39 -4.26
CA GLU A 581 -26.99 -26.63 -3.63
C GLU A 581 -27.80 -26.38 -2.36
N LEU A 582 -29.06 -26.83 -2.38
CA LEU A 582 -29.95 -26.87 -1.23
C LEU A 582 -29.45 -27.92 -0.22
N PRO A 583 -29.21 -27.56 1.06
CA PRO A 583 -29.14 -28.56 2.10
C PRO A 583 -30.53 -29.23 2.27
N PRO A 584 -30.58 -30.54 2.59
CA PRO A 584 -31.84 -31.25 2.77
C PRO A 584 -32.67 -30.64 3.91
N ALA A 585 -33.99 -30.61 3.74
CA ALA A 585 -34.99 -29.89 4.56
C ALA A 585 -35.01 -30.17 6.09
N ASN A 586 -34.16 -31.07 6.59
CA ASN A 586 -34.06 -31.47 7.99
C ASN A 586 -32.75 -31.07 8.69
N ALA A 587 -31.88 -30.29 8.03
CA ALA A 587 -30.68 -29.74 8.66
C ALA A 587 -30.89 -28.24 8.93
N ALA A 588 -30.59 -27.78 10.15
CA ALA A 588 -30.37 -26.36 10.43
C ALA A 588 -29.06 -25.91 9.76
N ALA A 589 -29.05 -25.94 8.43
CA ALA A 589 -27.90 -25.64 7.61
C ALA A 589 -27.85 -24.14 7.32
N GLU A 590 -26.66 -23.58 7.50
CA GLU A 590 -26.37 -22.17 7.30
C GLU A 590 -26.41 -21.84 5.80
N VAL A 591 -27.18 -20.79 5.41
CA VAL A 591 -27.20 -20.32 4.02
C VAL A 591 -25.87 -19.63 3.75
N CYS A 592 -25.06 -20.17 2.84
CA CYS A 592 -23.80 -19.54 2.46
C CYS A 592 -24.01 -18.65 1.22
N LEU A 593 -23.53 -17.41 1.28
CA LEU A 593 -23.60 -16.44 0.19
C LEU A 593 -22.19 -16.17 -0.34
N GLU A 594 -22.02 -16.33 -1.66
CA GLU A 594 -20.78 -15.99 -2.34
C GLU A 594 -20.83 -14.53 -2.81
N PRO A 595 -19.81 -13.73 -2.55
CA PRO A 595 -19.80 -12.34 -2.97
C PRO A 595 -19.59 -12.24 -4.47
N LEU A 596 -20.39 -11.42 -5.14
CA LEU A 596 -20.23 -11.17 -6.56
C LEU A 596 -19.28 -10.00 -6.78
N PRO A 597 -18.07 -10.23 -7.30
CA PRO A 597 -17.08 -9.19 -7.49
C PRO A 597 -17.60 -8.07 -8.40
N LEU A 598 -17.22 -6.82 -8.12
CA LEU A 598 -17.57 -5.70 -8.97
C LEU A 598 -16.70 -5.70 -10.23
N ASP A 599 -17.22 -6.22 -11.34
CA ASP A 599 -16.68 -6.00 -12.68
C ASP A 599 -17.37 -4.79 -13.33
N PRO A 600 -16.73 -3.61 -13.41
CA PRO A 600 -17.29 -2.43 -14.07
C PRO A 600 -17.19 -2.49 -15.60
N CYS A 601 -16.46 -3.46 -16.15
CA CYS A 601 -16.30 -3.68 -17.59
C CYS A 601 -17.24 -4.77 -18.12
N ALA A 602 -17.86 -5.53 -17.22
CA ALA A 602 -18.84 -6.54 -17.56
C ALA A 602 -19.97 -5.95 -18.43
N ARG A 603 -20.38 -6.74 -19.42
CA ARG A 603 -21.47 -6.40 -20.33
C ARG A 603 -22.64 -7.33 -20.06
N GLY A 604 -23.74 -6.74 -19.61
CA GLY A 604 -25.02 -7.39 -19.43
C GLY A 604 -25.85 -7.35 -20.71
N VAL A 605 -27.14 -7.07 -20.56
CA VAL A 605 -28.10 -6.91 -21.65
C VAL A 605 -27.74 -5.67 -22.47
N SER A 606 -27.53 -5.84 -23.77
CA SER A 606 -27.31 -4.73 -24.70
C SER A 606 -28.64 -4.03 -25.02
N LEU A 607 -29.09 -3.16 -24.11
CA LEU A 607 -30.21 -2.25 -24.34
C LEU A 607 -29.73 -1.04 -25.13
N LYS A 608 -30.52 -0.63 -26.12
CA LYS A 608 -30.24 0.50 -27.01
C LYS A 608 -31.40 1.48 -27.00
N ASN A 609 -31.11 2.72 -27.38
CA ASN A 609 -32.14 3.71 -27.63
C ASN A 609 -33.19 3.16 -28.63
N GLY A 610 -34.47 3.27 -28.26
CA GLY A 610 -35.61 2.78 -29.02
C GLY A 610 -35.95 1.30 -28.85
N ASP A 611 -35.21 0.52 -28.05
CA ASP A 611 -35.61 -0.85 -27.71
C ASP A 611 -36.93 -0.85 -26.93
N VAL A 612 -37.77 -1.86 -27.19
CA VAL A 612 -39.15 -1.94 -26.66
C VAL A 612 -39.23 -2.94 -25.52
N LEU A 613 -39.54 -2.46 -24.32
CA LEU A 613 -39.61 -3.25 -23.09
C LEU A 613 -41.05 -3.32 -22.58
N ALA A 614 -41.56 -4.53 -22.37
CA ALA A 614 -42.83 -4.74 -21.69
C ALA A 614 -42.62 -4.85 -20.18
N LEU A 615 -43.30 -4.00 -19.41
CA LEU A 615 -43.12 -3.88 -17.96
C LEU A 615 -44.36 -4.39 -17.24
N LEU A 616 -44.22 -5.53 -16.58
CA LEU A 616 -45.27 -6.15 -15.76
C LEU A 616 -44.95 -5.89 -14.29
N VAL A 617 -45.37 -4.73 -13.79
CA VAL A 617 -45.07 -4.27 -12.43
C VAL A 617 -46.35 -4.12 -11.64
N PHE A 618 -46.47 -4.92 -10.58
CA PHE A 618 -47.71 -5.04 -9.79
C PHE A 618 -47.72 -4.12 -8.56
N ASP A 619 -46.63 -3.41 -8.28
CA ASP A 619 -46.56 -2.35 -7.27
C ASP A 619 -46.36 -0.98 -7.91
N LYS A 620 -47.41 -0.16 -7.87
CA LYS A 620 -47.44 1.18 -8.46
C LYS A 620 -46.52 2.18 -7.78
N ASN A 621 -46.18 1.97 -6.50
CA ASN A 621 -45.45 2.96 -5.71
C ASN A 621 -43.94 2.96 -6.01
N ILE A 622 -43.41 1.86 -6.54
CA ILE A 622 -41.97 1.70 -6.81
C ILE A 622 -41.60 1.96 -8.27
N LEU A 623 -42.55 1.79 -9.19
CA LEU A 623 -42.32 1.72 -10.63
C LEU A 623 -41.52 2.92 -11.20
N PRO A 624 -41.92 4.19 -11.02
CA PRO A 624 -41.22 5.31 -11.66
C PRO A 624 -39.78 5.50 -11.15
N ARG A 625 -39.51 5.08 -9.91
CA ARG A 625 -38.18 5.26 -9.30
C ARG A 625 -37.28 4.08 -9.61
N LEU A 626 -37.81 2.86 -9.60
CA LEU A 626 -37.10 1.66 -10.01
C LEU A 626 -36.64 1.74 -11.47
N LEU A 627 -37.41 2.38 -12.36
CA LEU A 627 -37.02 2.52 -13.77
C LEU A 627 -36.21 3.78 -14.08
N SER A 628 -35.96 4.64 -13.08
CA SER A 628 -35.21 5.89 -13.27
C SER A 628 -33.78 5.67 -13.76
N GLY A 629 -33.15 4.54 -13.41
CA GLY A 629 -31.80 4.20 -13.85
C GLY A 629 -31.69 3.75 -15.31
N ILE A 630 -32.79 3.24 -15.91
CA ILE A 630 -32.82 2.78 -17.31
C ILE A 630 -33.50 3.78 -18.26
N ALA A 631 -34.34 4.68 -17.76
CA ALA A 631 -34.99 5.71 -18.57
C ALA A 631 -34.02 6.55 -19.43
N PRO A 632 -32.82 6.93 -18.94
CA PRO A 632 -31.81 7.66 -19.71
C PRO A 632 -31.36 6.99 -21.01
N LEU A 633 -31.55 5.68 -21.16
CA LEU A 633 -31.20 4.94 -22.37
C LEU A 633 -32.10 5.26 -23.58
N GLY A 634 -33.26 5.89 -23.36
CA GLY A 634 -34.20 6.21 -24.43
C GLY A 634 -35.00 5.01 -24.94
N CYS A 635 -35.23 4.00 -24.10
CA CYS A 635 -36.07 2.86 -24.46
C CYS A 635 -37.56 3.25 -24.53
N VAL A 636 -38.33 2.46 -25.27
CA VAL A 636 -39.80 2.49 -25.23
C VAL A 636 -40.24 1.56 -24.10
N LEU A 637 -40.90 2.12 -23.09
CA LEU A 637 -41.35 1.43 -21.89
C LEU A 637 -42.86 1.23 -21.97
N GLY A 638 -43.27 0.00 -22.27
CA GLY A 638 -44.66 -0.45 -22.22
C GLY A 638 -45.10 -0.64 -20.78
N VAL A 639 -45.82 0.34 -20.23
CA VAL A 639 -46.29 0.35 -18.84
C VAL A 639 -47.80 0.10 -18.77
N PRO A 640 -48.32 -0.54 -17.71
CA PRO A 640 -49.76 -0.71 -17.51
C PRO A 640 -50.50 0.62 -17.66
N ARG A 641 -51.64 0.60 -18.38
CA ARG A 641 -52.37 1.81 -18.78
C ARG A 641 -52.73 2.72 -17.60
N ASP A 642 -53.09 2.12 -16.47
CA ASP A 642 -53.42 2.78 -15.20
C ASP A 642 -52.21 3.46 -14.52
N LEU A 643 -50.98 3.11 -14.92
CA LEU A 643 -49.74 3.65 -14.36
C LEU A 643 -49.00 4.64 -15.27
N ILE A 644 -49.49 4.90 -16.49
CA ILE A 644 -48.87 5.85 -17.44
C ILE A 644 -48.65 7.22 -16.82
N GLU A 645 -49.69 7.79 -16.20
CA GLU A 645 -49.61 9.15 -15.64
C GLU A 645 -48.58 9.24 -14.50
N GLN A 646 -48.50 8.19 -13.66
CA GLN A 646 -47.51 8.11 -12.58
C GLN A 646 -46.09 7.94 -13.13
N CYS A 647 -45.95 7.32 -14.31
CA CYS A 647 -44.67 7.13 -14.99
C CYS A 647 -44.25 8.33 -15.84
N ALA A 648 -45.08 9.38 -16.00
CA ALA A 648 -44.75 10.57 -16.79
C ALA A 648 -43.35 11.19 -16.50
N PRO A 649 -42.84 11.20 -15.25
CA PRO A 649 -41.47 11.66 -14.98
C PRO A 649 -40.37 10.87 -15.70
N LEU A 650 -40.59 9.58 -16.02
CA LEU A 650 -39.65 8.78 -16.83
C LEU A 650 -39.46 9.37 -18.23
N GLY A 651 -40.48 10.04 -18.76
CA GLY A 651 -40.39 10.77 -20.02
C GLY A 651 -39.41 11.95 -19.95
N THR A 652 -39.43 12.69 -18.84
CA THR A 652 -38.43 13.75 -18.59
C THR A 652 -37.02 13.18 -18.36
N ALA A 653 -36.93 11.91 -17.96
CA ALA A 653 -35.69 11.16 -17.82
C ALA A 653 -35.29 10.40 -19.10
N GLY A 654 -35.89 10.70 -20.25
CA GLY A 654 -35.45 10.22 -21.57
C GLY A 654 -36.24 9.05 -22.15
N ALA A 655 -37.09 8.36 -21.39
CA ALA A 655 -37.85 7.21 -21.89
C ALA A 655 -39.05 7.63 -22.75
N SER A 656 -39.47 6.77 -23.68
CA SER A 656 -40.77 6.88 -24.35
C SER A 656 -41.77 5.96 -23.67
N LEU A 657 -42.95 6.44 -23.29
CA LEU A 657 -43.96 5.62 -22.62
C LEU A 657 -45.01 5.11 -23.61
N ALA A 658 -45.35 3.83 -23.53
CA ALA A 658 -46.40 3.20 -24.31
C ALA A 658 -47.44 2.52 -23.38
N PRO A 659 -48.75 2.62 -23.67
CA PRO A 659 -49.77 1.91 -22.90
C PRO A 659 -49.68 0.40 -23.15
N LEU A 660 -49.66 -0.34 -22.05
CA LEU A 660 -49.88 -1.77 -22.02
C LEU A 660 -51.30 -2.00 -21.48
N ASP A 661 -52.18 -2.56 -22.31
CA ASP A 661 -53.62 -2.72 -22.02
C ASP A 661 -53.89 -3.87 -21.04
N ILE A 662 -53.39 -3.71 -19.81
CA ILE A 662 -53.55 -4.63 -18.68
C ILE A 662 -54.11 -3.82 -17.51
N SER A 663 -55.11 -4.39 -16.82
CA SER A 663 -55.67 -3.84 -15.57
C SER A 663 -55.10 -4.61 -14.39
N LEU A 664 -54.34 -3.94 -13.52
CA LEU A 664 -53.73 -4.59 -12.34
C LEU A 664 -54.76 -4.92 -11.25
N GLU A 665 -55.90 -4.21 -11.23
CA GLU A 665 -56.99 -4.42 -10.26
C GLU A 665 -57.80 -5.71 -10.54
N ASP A 666 -57.83 -6.18 -11.80
CA ASP A 666 -58.59 -7.35 -12.23
C ASP A 666 -57.82 -8.68 -12.11
N CYS A 667 -56.62 -8.66 -11.55
CA CYS A 667 -55.75 -9.84 -11.39
C CYS A 667 -56.21 -10.85 -10.31
N ALA A 668 -57.45 -10.75 -9.82
CA ALA A 668 -58.04 -11.70 -8.88
C ALA A 668 -58.47 -13.03 -9.55
N ASP A 669 -58.69 -13.04 -10.88
CA ASP A 669 -58.92 -14.25 -11.68
C ASP A 669 -57.69 -14.54 -12.55
N ALA A 670 -56.96 -15.61 -12.21
CA ALA A 670 -55.73 -15.99 -12.89
C ALA A 670 -55.90 -16.28 -14.39
N SER A 671 -57.06 -16.82 -14.82
CA SER A 671 -57.29 -17.17 -16.23
C SER A 671 -57.55 -15.93 -17.10
N LEU A 672 -58.30 -14.96 -16.54
CA LEU A 672 -58.59 -13.69 -17.18
C LEU A 672 -57.30 -12.84 -17.31
N ALA A 673 -56.51 -12.81 -16.23
CA ALA A 673 -55.24 -12.10 -16.20
C ALA A 673 -54.22 -12.63 -17.22
N VAL A 674 -54.11 -13.96 -17.39
CA VAL A 674 -53.26 -14.59 -18.42
C VAL A 674 -53.68 -14.18 -19.83
N SER A 675 -54.99 -14.14 -20.12
CA SER A 675 -55.50 -13.74 -21.43
C SER A 675 -55.22 -12.26 -21.73
N GLN A 676 -55.38 -11.38 -20.73
CA GLN A 676 -55.10 -9.95 -20.85
C GLN A 676 -53.61 -9.68 -21.11
N VAL A 677 -52.71 -10.34 -20.38
CA VAL A 677 -51.26 -10.23 -20.59
C VAL A 677 -50.88 -10.61 -22.03
N ARG A 678 -51.40 -11.71 -22.56
CA ARG A 678 -51.13 -12.13 -23.95
C ARG A 678 -51.59 -11.09 -24.97
N ALA A 679 -52.80 -10.55 -24.79
CA ALA A 679 -53.37 -9.56 -25.69
C ALA A 679 -52.59 -8.24 -25.66
N ALA A 680 -52.18 -7.78 -24.48
CA ALA A 680 -51.45 -6.54 -24.32
C ALA A 680 -50.04 -6.60 -24.92
N ILE A 681 -49.31 -7.70 -24.72
CA ILE A 681 -47.99 -7.91 -25.34
C ILE A 681 -48.12 -7.96 -26.87
N ALA A 682 -49.15 -8.63 -27.40
CA ALA A 682 -49.42 -8.66 -28.83
C ALA A 682 -49.75 -7.26 -29.39
N GLY A 683 -50.50 -6.44 -28.64
CA GLY A 683 -50.78 -5.05 -29.00
C GLY A 683 -49.51 -4.19 -29.06
N LEU A 684 -48.66 -4.27 -28.03
CA LEU A 684 -47.37 -3.57 -28.02
C LEU A 684 -46.48 -3.99 -29.20
N ALA A 685 -46.44 -5.29 -29.50
CA ALA A 685 -45.72 -5.83 -30.65
C ALA A 685 -46.30 -5.36 -31.99
N GLN A 686 -47.63 -5.16 -32.08
CA GLN A 686 -48.28 -4.63 -33.26
C GLN A 686 -47.93 -3.16 -33.52
N ASP A 687 -47.88 -2.34 -32.46
CA ASP A 687 -47.62 -0.90 -32.57
C ASP A 687 -46.16 -0.58 -32.92
N TYR A 688 -45.22 -1.35 -32.37
CA TYR A 688 -43.78 -1.10 -32.53
C TYR A 688 -43.03 -2.14 -33.38
N GLY A 689 -43.72 -3.20 -33.82
CA GLY A 689 -43.19 -4.28 -34.66
C GLY A 689 -42.28 -5.29 -33.93
N ARG A 690 -41.96 -5.06 -32.65
CA ARG A 690 -41.04 -5.88 -31.85
C ARG A 690 -41.30 -5.74 -30.35
N VAL A 691 -40.84 -6.73 -29.58
CA VAL A 691 -40.72 -6.67 -28.11
C VAL A 691 -39.36 -7.23 -27.74
N ASP A 692 -38.42 -6.36 -27.38
CA ASP A 692 -37.03 -6.73 -27.13
C ASP A 692 -36.83 -7.37 -25.74
N GLY A 693 -37.65 -7.01 -24.76
CA GLY A 693 -37.51 -7.48 -23.39
C GLY A 693 -38.78 -7.47 -22.55
N VAL A 694 -38.81 -8.32 -21.53
CA VAL A 694 -39.88 -8.37 -20.51
C VAL A 694 -39.26 -8.18 -19.12
N LEU A 695 -39.72 -7.19 -18.36
CA LEU A 695 -39.35 -7.00 -16.96
C LEU A 695 -40.57 -7.24 -16.06
N PHE A 696 -40.42 -8.15 -15.10
CA PHE A 696 -41.50 -8.59 -14.21
C PHE A 696 -41.16 -8.26 -12.75
N VAL A 697 -42.03 -7.51 -12.08
CA VAL A 697 -41.82 -7.04 -10.71
C VAL A 697 -43.06 -7.41 -9.87
N PRO A 698 -42.96 -8.47 -9.04
CA PRO A 698 -44.09 -8.92 -8.22
C PRO A 698 -44.46 -7.88 -7.14
N PRO A 699 -45.65 -8.00 -6.50
CA PRO A 699 -46.07 -7.11 -5.42
C PRO A 699 -45.07 -7.12 -4.25
N VAL A 700 -44.80 -5.95 -3.67
CA VAL A 700 -43.95 -5.85 -2.47
C VAL A 700 -44.74 -6.30 -1.23
N PRO A 701 -44.21 -7.21 -0.40
CA PRO A 701 -44.87 -7.63 0.83
C PRO A 701 -45.17 -6.48 1.80
N ALA A 702 -46.32 -6.56 2.49
CA ALA A 702 -46.73 -5.56 3.47
C ALA A 702 -45.70 -5.42 4.62
N GLY A 703 -45.31 -4.18 4.93
CA GLY A 703 -44.39 -3.86 6.03
C GLY A 703 -42.95 -3.48 5.62
N ILE A 704 -42.57 -3.63 4.35
CA ILE A 704 -41.20 -3.33 3.87
C ILE A 704 -40.99 -1.85 3.51
N MET A 705 -42.02 -1.16 2.96
CA MET A 705 -41.80 0.12 2.28
C MET A 705 -42.29 1.38 3.02
N VAL A 706 -43.52 1.42 3.55
CA VAL A 706 -44.09 2.56 4.30
C VAL A 706 -45.27 2.05 5.17
N ALA A 707 -45.59 2.74 6.27
CA ALA A 707 -46.84 2.56 7.01
C ALA A 707 -48.02 2.55 6.04
N ALA A 708 -48.71 1.42 5.92
CA ALA A 708 -49.88 1.31 5.07
C ALA A 708 -50.89 2.40 5.49
N PRO A 709 -51.47 3.19 4.56
CA PRO A 709 -52.72 3.86 4.88
C PRO A 709 -53.71 2.77 5.31
N GLU A 710 -54.56 3.05 6.29
CA GLU A 710 -55.50 2.09 6.90
C GLU A 710 -56.47 1.41 5.90
N ASN A 711 -56.38 1.72 4.59
CA ASN A 711 -57.21 1.21 3.51
C ASN A 711 -56.41 0.76 2.24
N ALA A 712 -55.24 0.13 2.37
CA ALA A 712 -54.61 -0.54 1.23
C ALA A 712 -55.19 -1.96 1.06
N GLY A 713 -55.91 -2.18 -0.04
CA GLY A 713 -56.50 -3.47 -0.40
C GLY A 713 -55.49 -4.62 -0.45
N CYS A 714 -55.97 -5.82 -0.14
CA CYS A 714 -55.20 -7.06 -0.08
C CYS A 714 -54.39 -7.27 -1.37
N ALA A 715 -53.06 -7.37 -1.26
CA ALA A 715 -52.21 -7.76 -2.38
C ALA A 715 -52.66 -9.14 -2.90
N PRO A 716 -52.67 -9.37 -4.23
CA PRO A 716 -53.04 -10.66 -4.78
C PRO A 716 -52.14 -11.75 -4.18
N ALA A 717 -52.75 -12.87 -3.80
CA ALA A 717 -52.03 -14.02 -3.26
C ALA A 717 -50.90 -14.44 -4.22
N ALA A 718 -49.76 -14.88 -3.69
CA ALA A 718 -48.58 -15.28 -4.45
C ALA A 718 -48.83 -16.42 -5.48
N ASP A 719 -50.00 -17.07 -5.41
CA ASP A 719 -50.43 -18.14 -6.30
C ASP A 719 -50.80 -17.59 -7.69
N GLY A 720 -50.05 -17.99 -8.73
CA GLY A 720 -50.35 -17.69 -10.14
C GLY A 720 -49.44 -16.67 -10.84
N MET A 721 -48.51 -16.01 -10.13
CA MET A 721 -47.58 -15.04 -10.73
C MET A 721 -46.64 -15.68 -11.77
N GLY A 722 -46.30 -16.95 -11.59
CA GLY A 722 -45.52 -17.72 -12.57
C GLY A 722 -46.24 -17.87 -13.91
N ASP A 723 -47.55 -18.14 -13.88
CA ASP A 723 -48.35 -18.34 -15.10
C ASP A 723 -48.45 -17.04 -15.92
N LEU A 724 -48.48 -15.89 -15.25
CA LEU A 724 -48.48 -14.57 -15.91
C LEU A 724 -47.16 -14.28 -16.60
N LEU A 725 -46.02 -14.52 -15.94
CA LEU A 725 -44.70 -14.37 -16.56
C LEU A 725 -44.56 -15.32 -17.76
N GLN A 726 -44.97 -16.58 -17.60
CA GLN A 726 -44.94 -17.58 -18.67
C GLN A 726 -45.76 -17.13 -19.89
N ALA A 727 -46.97 -16.60 -19.67
CA ALA A 727 -47.83 -16.08 -20.72
C ALA A 727 -47.23 -14.88 -21.46
N ALA A 728 -46.57 -13.97 -20.72
CA ALA A 728 -45.88 -12.82 -21.31
C ALA A 728 -44.73 -13.24 -22.23
N LEU A 729 -43.93 -14.22 -21.80
CA LEU A 729 -42.81 -14.75 -22.58
C LEU A 729 -43.29 -15.44 -23.85
N GLU A 730 -44.32 -16.28 -23.76
CA GLU A 730 -44.91 -16.95 -24.93
C GLU A 730 -45.46 -15.96 -25.96
N ALA A 731 -46.06 -14.85 -25.51
CA ALA A 731 -46.57 -13.81 -26.39
C ALA A 731 -45.47 -12.95 -27.01
N ALA A 732 -44.39 -12.65 -26.29
CA ALA A 732 -43.30 -11.80 -26.79
C ALA A 732 -42.31 -12.56 -27.69
N GLN A 733 -42.13 -13.88 -27.49
CA GLN A 733 -41.12 -14.68 -28.18
C GLN A 733 -41.17 -14.61 -29.72
N PRO A 734 -42.34 -14.62 -30.39
CA PRO A 734 -42.43 -14.45 -31.85
C PRO A 734 -41.97 -13.08 -32.36
N HIS A 735 -41.85 -12.08 -31.48
CA HIS A 735 -41.61 -10.67 -31.81
C HIS A 735 -40.19 -10.20 -31.44
N GLY A 736 -39.23 -11.12 -31.40
CA GLY A 736 -37.81 -10.79 -31.27
C GLY A 736 -37.32 -10.62 -29.82
N LEU A 737 -37.97 -11.28 -28.85
CA LEU A 737 -37.58 -11.26 -27.44
C LEU A 737 -36.11 -11.68 -27.25
N ARG A 738 -35.32 -10.83 -26.59
CA ARG A 738 -33.89 -11.07 -26.30
C ARG A 738 -33.61 -11.27 -24.81
N PHE A 739 -34.43 -10.68 -23.94
CA PHE A 739 -34.14 -10.58 -22.51
C PHE A 739 -35.41 -10.74 -21.65
N VAL A 740 -35.27 -11.40 -20.51
CA VAL A 740 -36.26 -11.42 -19.42
C VAL A 740 -35.61 -11.10 -18.08
N GLY A 741 -36.23 -10.22 -17.30
CA GLY A 741 -35.78 -9.87 -15.96
C GLY A 741 -36.88 -10.00 -14.92
N THR A 742 -36.52 -10.41 -13.71
CA THR A 742 -37.34 -10.26 -12.51
C THR A 742 -36.63 -9.37 -11.49
N CYS A 743 -37.38 -8.53 -10.78
CA CYS A 743 -36.86 -7.74 -9.67
C CYS A 743 -37.82 -7.82 -8.48
N SER A 744 -37.39 -8.47 -7.40
CA SER A 744 -38.20 -8.66 -6.18
C SER A 744 -37.61 -7.90 -5.01
N VAL A 745 -38.43 -7.16 -4.28
CA VAL A 745 -38.05 -6.49 -3.02
C VAL A 745 -38.62 -7.29 -1.86
N LEU A 746 -37.74 -7.82 -1.00
CA LEU A 746 -38.12 -8.78 0.05
C LEU A 746 -37.49 -8.41 1.41
N ALA A 747 -38.05 -8.94 2.50
CA ALA A 747 -37.51 -8.79 3.84
C ALA A 747 -36.18 -9.57 3.99
N PRO A 748 -35.23 -9.10 4.82
CA PRO A 748 -33.88 -9.67 4.91
C PRO A 748 -33.86 -10.92 5.81
N HIS A 749 -34.60 -11.95 5.40
CA HIS A 749 -34.64 -13.26 6.04
C HIS A 749 -33.86 -14.27 5.19
N ALA A 750 -33.20 -15.24 5.85
CA ALA A 750 -32.40 -16.26 5.18
C ALA A 750 -33.16 -17.03 4.08
N GLU A 751 -34.46 -17.28 4.25
CA GLU A 751 -35.34 -17.93 3.27
C GLU A 751 -35.45 -17.15 1.95
N ASN A 752 -35.41 -15.81 2.01
CA ASN A 752 -35.51 -14.95 0.84
C ASN A 752 -34.20 -14.88 0.03
N CYS A 753 -33.13 -15.52 0.51
CA CYS A 753 -31.89 -15.70 -0.24
C CYS A 753 -31.94 -16.85 -1.27
N ILE A 754 -32.97 -17.72 -1.21
CA ILE A 754 -33.02 -18.99 -1.97
C ILE A 754 -33.83 -18.82 -3.27
N PHE A 755 -33.20 -19.09 -4.43
CA PHE A 755 -33.83 -18.99 -5.76
C PHE A 755 -34.51 -20.30 -6.21
N ASP A 756 -35.54 -20.74 -5.49
CA ASP A 756 -36.29 -21.99 -5.76
C ASP A 756 -37.79 -21.77 -6.11
N ALA A 757 -38.21 -20.50 -6.22
CA ALA A 757 -39.60 -20.13 -6.43
C ALA A 757 -40.04 -20.43 -7.88
N PRO A 758 -41.37 -20.48 -8.16
CA PRO A 758 -41.88 -20.70 -9.52
C PRO A 758 -41.31 -19.75 -10.59
N LEU A 759 -41.06 -18.48 -10.24
CA LEU A 759 -40.44 -17.50 -11.13
C LEU A 759 -39.01 -17.88 -11.53
N ASP A 760 -38.24 -18.43 -10.59
CA ASP A 760 -36.84 -18.83 -10.81
C ASP A 760 -36.77 -20.02 -11.77
N LYS A 761 -37.73 -20.96 -11.67
CA LYS A 761 -37.87 -22.09 -12.61
C LYS A 761 -38.18 -21.61 -14.03
N ILE A 762 -38.99 -20.57 -14.19
CA ILE A 762 -39.31 -19.98 -15.49
C ILE A 762 -38.09 -19.26 -16.07
N LEU A 763 -37.34 -18.51 -15.26
CA LEU A 763 -36.07 -17.91 -15.69
C LEU A 763 -35.05 -18.96 -16.13
N ALA A 764 -34.92 -20.07 -15.41
CA ALA A 764 -34.07 -21.18 -15.82
C ALA A 764 -34.49 -21.78 -17.17
N ALA A 765 -35.80 -21.96 -17.40
CA ALA A 765 -36.33 -22.43 -18.67
C ALA A 765 -36.12 -21.43 -19.83
N ALA A 766 -36.24 -20.13 -19.56
CA ALA A 766 -35.96 -19.06 -20.53
C ALA A 766 -34.47 -19.01 -20.90
N SER A 767 -33.59 -19.14 -19.91
CA SER A 767 -32.13 -19.23 -20.11
C SER A 767 -31.75 -20.43 -20.99
N ALA A 768 -32.35 -21.60 -20.73
CA ALA A 768 -32.13 -22.80 -21.54
C ALA A 768 -32.57 -22.64 -23.01
N ARG A 769 -33.43 -21.65 -23.32
CA ARG A 769 -33.86 -21.30 -24.68
C ARG A 769 -32.99 -20.21 -25.33
N GLY A 770 -31.92 -19.77 -24.65
CA GLY A 770 -30.97 -18.78 -25.16
C GLY A 770 -31.35 -17.32 -24.90
N LEU A 771 -32.34 -17.05 -24.04
CA LEU A 771 -32.67 -15.68 -23.62
C LEU A 771 -31.69 -15.20 -22.55
N ALA A 772 -31.34 -13.92 -22.56
CA ALA A 772 -30.60 -13.31 -21.46
C ALA A 772 -31.54 -13.16 -20.24
N VAL A 773 -31.19 -13.77 -19.11
CA VAL A 773 -32.04 -13.76 -17.90
C VAL A 773 -31.39 -13.02 -16.73
N ARG A 774 -32.19 -12.26 -15.97
CA ARG A 774 -31.74 -11.58 -14.75
C ARG A 774 -32.78 -11.73 -13.64
N GLY A 775 -32.48 -12.49 -12.59
CA GLY A 775 -33.28 -12.55 -11.38
C GLY A 775 -32.63 -11.72 -10.27
N ILE A 776 -33.19 -10.55 -9.98
CA ILE A 776 -32.63 -9.59 -9.03
C ILE A 776 -33.48 -9.59 -7.76
N ARG A 777 -32.86 -9.82 -6.60
CA ARG A 777 -33.51 -9.70 -5.29
C ARG A 777 -32.86 -8.61 -4.48
N MET A 778 -33.66 -7.65 -4.03
CA MET A 778 -33.24 -6.58 -3.13
C MET A 778 -33.78 -6.89 -1.73
N LEU A 779 -32.90 -7.32 -0.83
CA LEU A 779 -33.23 -7.61 0.55
C LEU A 779 -33.09 -6.35 1.40
N HIS A 780 -34.19 -5.94 2.02
CA HIS A 780 -34.28 -4.61 2.61
C HIS A 780 -34.80 -4.59 4.04
N GLY A 781 -33.96 -4.16 4.99
CA GLY A 781 -34.29 -3.99 6.40
C GLY A 781 -34.89 -2.61 6.74
N PRO A 782 -35.04 -2.27 8.03
CA PRO A 782 -35.66 -1.01 8.47
C PRO A 782 -34.87 0.26 8.12
N GLU A 783 -33.56 0.15 7.84
CA GLU A 783 -32.73 1.25 7.35
C GLU A 783 -32.95 1.45 5.84
N ARG A 784 -33.69 2.51 5.48
CA ARG A 784 -34.26 2.67 4.13
C ARG A 784 -33.23 3.06 3.06
N ALA A 785 -33.15 2.27 1.99
CA ALA A 785 -32.51 2.66 0.74
C ALA A 785 -33.45 3.64 0.04
N SER A 786 -32.88 4.62 -0.65
CA SER A 786 -33.71 5.51 -1.45
C SER A 786 -34.27 4.75 -2.66
N LEU A 787 -35.47 5.11 -3.10
CA LEU A 787 -36.06 4.51 -4.29
C LEU A 787 -35.22 4.70 -5.56
N ASP A 788 -34.37 5.74 -5.59
CA ASP A 788 -33.44 6.00 -6.71
C ASP A 788 -32.23 5.04 -6.67
N GLU A 789 -31.77 4.63 -5.48
CA GLU A 789 -30.70 3.62 -5.34
C GLU A 789 -31.11 2.27 -5.95
N TRP A 790 -32.38 1.88 -5.81
CA TRP A 790 -32.89 0.65 -6.43
C TRP A 790 -32.88 0.71 -7.95
N GLY A 791 -33.21 1.86 -8.53
CA GLY A 791 -33.20 2.01 -9.98
C GLY A 791 -31.79 1.95 -10.57
N ASP A 792 -30.82 2.56 -9.90
CA ASP A 792 -29.41 2.50 -10.26
C ASP A 792 -28.86 1.05 -10.11
N MET A 793 -29.26 0.32 -9.07
CA MET A 793 -28.91 -1.10 -8.91
C MET A 793 -29.53 -2.00 -9.98
N LEU A 794 -30.79 -1.76 -10.34
CA LEU A 794 -31.45 -2.47 -11.43
C LEU A 794 -30.71 -2.22 -12.75
N ALA A 795 -30.44 -0.95 -13.08
CA ALA A 795 -29.71 -0.59 -14.29
C ALA A 795 -28.33 -1.27 -14.34
N ARG A 796 -27.62 -1.29 -13.19
CA ARG A 796 -26.34 -2.00 -13.05
C ARG A 796 -26.44 -3.47 -13.40
N GLU A 797 -27.37 -4.20 -12.79
CA GLU A 797 -27.47 -5.65 -13.00
C GLU A 797 -27.99 -6.02 -14.39
N LEU A 798 -28.84 -5.17 -14.96
CA LEU A 798 -29.29 -5.34 -16.34
C LEU A 798 -28.16 -5.09 -17.34
N LEU A 799 -27.42 -3.99 -17.23
CA LEU A 799 -26.50 -3.52 -18.27
C LEU A 799 -25.06 -4.00 -18.07
N CYS A 800 -24.66 -4.30 -16.83
CA CYS A 800 -23.31 -4.72 -16.47
C CYS A 800 -23.27 -6.01 -15.64
N GLY A 801 -24.39 -6.55 -15.17
CA GLY A 801 -24.40 -7.82 -14.43
C GLY A 801 -24.15 -9.01 -15.36
N THR A 802 -23.33 -9.99 -14.94
CA THR A 802 -23.10 -11.25 -15.68
C THR A 802 -23.82 -12.45 -15.06
N ALA A 803 -24.12 -12.38 -13.77
CA ALA A 803 -24.83 -13.44 -13.06
C ALA A 803 -26.31 -13.49 -13.48
N SER A 804 -26.83 -14.70 -13.62
CA SER A 804 -28.25 -14.91 -13.91
C SER A 804 -29.14 -14.56 -12.71
N HIS A 805 -28.63 -14.73 -11.49
CA HIS A 805 -29.33 -14.41 -10.24
C HIS A 805 -28.42 -13.60 -9.33
N VAL A 806 -28.96 -12.54 -8.73
CA VAL A 806 -28.21 -11.57 -7.94
C VAL A 806 -29.01 -11.19 -6.71
N LEU A 807 -28.35 -11.26 -5.56
CA LEU A 807 -28.87 -10.80 -4.28
C LEU A 807 -28.18 -9.50 -3.88
N TRP A 808 -28.95 -8.47 -3.57
CA TRP A 808 -28.46 -7.25 -2.94
C TRP A 808 -28.92 -7.20 -1.49
N VAL A 809 -27.99 -7.10 -0.55
CA VAL A 809 -28.30 -7.07 0.88
C VAL A 809 -27.29 -6.25 1.66
N ARG A 810 -27.75 -5.61 2.73
CA ARG A 810 -26.90 -4.82 3.64
C ARG A 810 -26.25 -5.76 4.66
N PRO A 811 -24.94 -5.66 4.92
CA PRO A 811 -24.29 -6.45 5.95
C PRO A 811 -24.97 -6.26 7.31
N GLY A 812 -25.08 -7.32 8.10
CA GLY A 812 -25.74 -7.28 9.41
C GLY A 812 -27.27 -7.12 9.39
N SER A 813 -27.89 -6.89 8.23
CA SER A 813 -29.37 -6.80 8.12
C SER A 813 -30.07 -8.16 7.98
N LEU A 814 -29.32 -9.22 7.65
CA LEU A 814 -29.83 -10.57 7.49
C LEU A 814 -30.17 -11.20 8.84
N THR A 815 -31.38 -11.77 8.93
CA THR A 815 -31.85 -12.52 10.10
C THR A 815 -31.92 -14.02 9.77
N GLY A 816 -31.30 -14.85 10.61
CA GLY A 816 -31.19 -16.31 10.42
C GLY A 816 -29.73 -16.79 10.29
N PRO A 817 -29.50 -18.11 10.16
CA PRO A 817 -28.16 -18.69 10.03
C PRO A 817 -27.65 -18.45 8.60
N VAL A 818 -26.98 -17.32 8.35
CA VAL A 818 -26.40 -16.98 7.05
C VAL A 818 -24.91 -16.68 7.19
N ALA A 819 -24.08 -17.43 6.48
CA ALA A 819 -22.65 -17.19 6.34
C ALA A 819 -22.40 -16.42 5.04
N CYS A 820 -22.08 -15.14 5.15
CA CYS A 820 -21.56 -14.39 3.99
C CYS A 820 -20.04 -14.61 3.95
N ASN A 821 -19.54 -15.31 2.93
CA ASN A 821 -18.10 -15.32 2.68
C ASN A 821 -17.74 -13.89 2.28
N GLU A 822 -17.13 -13.11 3.17
CA GLU A 822 -16.74 -11.75 2.79
C GLU A 822 -15.70 -11.83 1.67
N PRO A 823 -15.87 -11.05 0.58
CA PRO A 823 -14.83 -10.95 -0.40
C PRO A 823 -13.65 -10.27 0.27
N THR A 824 -12.54 -10.97 0.42
CA THR A 824 -11.28 -10.30 0.70
C THR A 824 -10.96 -9.45 -0.53
N GLY A 825 -10.83 -8.12 -0.35
CA GLY A 825 -10.55 -7.19 -1.45
C GLY A 825 -9.32 -7.59 -2.29
N ALA A 826 -8.44 -8.40 -1.72
CA ALA A 826 -7.29 -9.01 -2.37
C ALA A 826 -7.64 -9.96 -3.54
N ALA A 827 -8.79 -10.67 -3.52
CA ALA A 827 -9.07 -11.70 -4.52
C ALA A 827 -9.37 -11.13 -5.92
N LEU A 828 -10.12 -10.03 -5.99
CA LEU A 828 -10.55 -9.39 -7.25
C LEU A 828 -9.39 -8.74 -8.01
N VAL A 829 -8.58 -7.98 -7.29
CA VAL A 829 -7.38 -7.31 -7.82
C VAL A 829 -6.31 -8.33 -8.20
N ARG A 830 -6.24 -9.48 -7.50
CA ARG A 830 -5.33 -10.59 -7.87
C ARG A 830 -5.76 -11.33 -9.12
N VAL A 831 -7.06 -11.40 -9.40
CA VAL A 831 -7.60 -12.18 -10.53
C VAL A 831 -7.58 -11.37 -11.84
N CYS A 832 -7.85 -10.06 -11.80
CA CYS A 832 -7.84 -9.18 -12.99
C CYS A 832 -7.24 -7.77 -12.72
N PRO A 833 -5.97 -7.63 -12.29
CA PRO A 833 -5.36 -6.34 -11.92
C PRO A 833 -5.39 -5.30 -13.06
N GLU A 834 -5.35 -5.76 -14.31
CA GLU A 834 -5.42 -4.94 -15.53
C GLU A 834 -6.75 -4.20 -15.74
N GLN A 835 -7.83 -4.61 -15.06
CA GLN A 835 -9.15 -3.97 -15.15
C GLN A 835 -9.28 -2.73 -14.23
N PHE A 836 -8.36 -2.55 -13.29
CA PHE A 836 -8.35 -1.45 -12.31
C PHE A 836 -7.02 -0.69 -12.30
N PRO A 837 -6.50 -0.25 -13.47
CA PRO A 837 -5.08 0.05 -13.67
C PRO A 837 -4.53 1.26 -12.90
N LEU A 838 -5.38 2.04 -12.22
CA LEU A 838 -4.96 3.17 -11.39
C LEU A 838 -5.59 3.19 -10.01
N VAL A 839 -6.80 2.65 -9.85
CA VAL A 839 -7.53 2.66 -8.57
C VAL A 839 -7.41 1.27 -7.96
N PHE A 840 -6.41 1.09 -7.11
CA PHE A 840 -6.28 -0.13 -6.31
C PHE A 840 -7.10 0.05 -5.05
N PRO A 841 -8.11 -0.80 -4.81
CA PRO A 841 -8.83 -0.77 -3.56
C PRO A 841 -7.84 -1.01 -2.42
N ASP A 842 -7.90 -0.12 -1.43
CA ASP A 842 -7.17 -0.16 -0.17
C ASP A 842 -7.11 -1.60 0.39
N PRO A 843 -5.97 -2.10 0.91
CA PRO A 843 -5.87 -3.41 1.55
C PRO A 843 -6.85 -3.61 2.71
N VAL A 844 -7.37 -2.53 3.31
CA VAL A 844 -8.56 -2.55 4.19
C VAL A 844 -9.67 -1.78 3.47
N PRO A 845 -10.43 -2.41 2.55
CA PRO A 845 -11.23 -1.63 1.63
C PRO A 845 -12.48 -1.09 2.34
N PRO A 846 -12.74 0.22 2.33
CA PRO A 846 -14.10 0.68 2.33
C PRO A 846 -14.57 0.60 0.87
N TYR A 847 -14.79 -0.61 0.33
CA TYR A 847 -15.72 -0.71 -0.78
C TYR A 847 -17.06 -0.26 -0.22
N ARG A 848 -17.35 1.03 -0.32
CA ARG A 848 -18.67 1.59 -0.14
C ARG A 848 -19.22 2.05 -1.48
N PRO A 849 -19.24 1.22 -2.56
CA PRO A 849 -20.06 1.53 -3.72
C PRO A 849 -21.52 1.45 -3.27
N MET A 850 -22.08 2.60 -2.89
CA MET A 850 -23.51 2.77 -2.94
C MET A 850 -23.88 3.07 -4.40
N ALA A 851 -25.18 3.11 -4.71
CA ALA A 851 -25.60 3.54 -6.03
C ALA A 851 -25.13 4.97 -6.37
N THR A 852 -24.81 5.77 -5.35
CA THR A 852 -24.48 7.18 -5.46
C THR A 852 -23.14 7.57 -4.85
N LEU A 853 -22.37 6.67 -4.26
CA LEU A 853 -21.07 7.00 -3.65
C LEU A 853 -20.05 5.92 -3.96
N PHE A 854 -18.83 6.34 -4.27
CA PHE A 854 -17.67 5.49 -4.48
C PHE A 854 -16.48 6.04 -3.69
N GLN A 855 -15.72 5.16 -3.05
CA GLN A 855 -14.46 5.48 -2.38
C GLN A 855 -13.42 4.42 -2.75
N GLY A 856 -12.20 4.84 -3.10
CA GLY A 856 -11.14 3.93 -3.52
C GLY A 856 -9.75 4.53 -3.33
N GLY A 857 -8.75 3.66 -3.26
CA GLY A 857 -7.33 4.04 -3.23
C GLY A 857 -6.74 4.11 -4.63
N CYS A 858 -5.71 4.93 -4.82
CA CYS A 858 -4.84 4.87 -6.00
C CYS A 858 -3.39 5.13 -5.61
N HIS A 859 -2.47 4.61 -6.40
CA HIS A 859 -1.04 4.73 -6.15
C HIS A 859 -0.35 5.35 -7.36
N PHE A 860 0.38 6.44 -7.13
CA PHE A 860 1.22 7.06 -8.16
C PHE A 860 2.68 6.94 -7.77
N SER A 861 3.44 6.27 -8.60
CA SER A 861 4.89 6.16 -8.45
C SER A 861 5.51 6.08 -9.82
N ARG A 862 6.74 6.59 -9.94
CA ARG A 862 7.60 6.35 -11.10
C ARG A 862 7.88 4.86 -11.31
N PHE A 863 7.75 4.05 -10.25
CA PHE A 863 8.03 2.61 -10.25
C PHE A 863 6.79 1.79 -10.60
N ALA A 864 5.62 2.21 -10.11
CA ALA A 864 4.35 1.51 -10.34
C ALA A 864 3.73 1.83 -11.72
N ASP A 865 3.94 3.04 -12.23
CA ASP A 865 3.49 3.45 -13.57
C ASP A 865 4.70 3.74 -14.46
N ARG A 866 4.98 2.82 -15.39
CA ARG A 866 6.10 2.93 -16.33
C ARG A 866 6.08 4.23 -17.14
N ALA A 867 4.92 4.80 -17.44
CA ALA A 867 4.85 6.08 -18.15
C ALA A 867 5.35 7.24 -17.28
N LEU A 868 5.16 7.18 -15.96
CA LEU A 868 5.69 8.19 -15.03
C LEU A 868 7.21 8.06 -14.81
N SER A 869 7.81 6.90 -15.09
CA SER A 869 9.26 6.71 -15.00
C SER A 869 10.06 7.68 -15.88
N VAL A 870 9.48 8.10 -17.02
CA VAL A 870 10.05 9.06 -17.97
C VAL A 870 9.49 10.48 -17.82
N HIS A 871 8.59 10.71 -16.85
CA HIS A 871 8.06 12.03 -16.50
C HIS A 871 9.05 12.77 -15.58
N GLY A 872 9.68 13.84 -16.07
CA GLY A 872 10.72 14.61 -15.34
C GLY A 872 12.16 14.09 -15.54
N GLY A 873 12.55 13.85 -16.78
CA GLY A 873 13.80 13.21 -17.20
C GLY A 873 15.08 13.95 -16.82
N GLN A 874 15.87 13.32 -15.96
CA GLN A 874 17.31 13.15 -16.16
C GLN A 874 17.59 11.64 -16.03
N GLN A 875 18.29 11.05 -17.00
CA GLN A 875 18.72 9.65 -16.91
C GLN A 875 19.85 9.55 -15.88
N GLY A 876 19.51 9.12 -14.66
CA GLY A 876 20.50 8.85 -13.61
C GLY A 876 20.00 9.24 -12.21
N ASN A 877 20.59 8.63 -11.18
CA ASN A 877 20.34 8.93 -9.76
C ASN A 877 20.81 10.33 -9.32
N SER A 878 21.29 11.17 -10.24
CA SER A 878 21.64 12.56 -9.98
C SER A 878 20.40 13.45 -10.10
N LEU A 879 19.66 13.56 -9.01
CA LEU A 879 18.68 14.61 -8.82
C LEU A 879 19.40 15.96 -8.77
N GLY A 880 19.17 16.82 -9.77
CA GLY A 880 19.03 18.24 -9.45
C GLY A 880 17.77 18.44 -8.59
N ASP A 881 17.60 19.61 -7.97
CA ASP A 881 16.58 19.90 -6.96
C ASP A 881 15.10 19.73 -7.39
N THR A 882 14.81 19.34 -8.64
CA THR A 882 13.46 19.27 -9.21
C THR A 882 12.94 17.83 -9.32
N VAL A 883 12.23 17.39 -8.28
CA VAL A 883 11.38 16.18 -8.31
C VAL A 883 10.14 16.46 -9.16
N PRO A 884 9.74 15.59 -10.12
CA PRO A 884 8.55 15.84 -10.92
C PRO A 884 7.28 15.82 -10.08
N THR A 885 6.23 16.43 -10.62
CA THR A 885 4.90 16.42 -10.01
C THR A 885 3.98 15.40 -10.68
N LEU A 886 2.86 15.08 -10.03
CA LEU A 886 1.79 14.29 -10.63
C LEU A 886 1.22 15.02 -11.88
N PRO A 887 1.17 14.38 -13.06
CA PRO A 887 0.60 14.99 -14.27
C PRO A 887 -0.93 15.19 -14.18
N VAL A 888 -1.45 16.19 -14.88
CA VAL A 888 -2.89 16.50 -14.90
C VAL A 888 -3.68 15.32 -15.46
N CYS A 889 -3.18 14.67 -16.51
CA CYS A 889 -3.83 13.50 -17.10
C CYS A 889 -4.06 12.36 -16.10
N ARG A 890 -3.19 12.20 -15.09
CA ARG A 890 -3.29 11.13 -14.09
C ARG A 890 -4.32 11.46 -13.03
N SER A 891 -4.35 12.71 -12.58
CA SER A 891 -5.40 13.19 -11.69
C SER A 891 -6.78 13.06 -12.32
N LEU A 892 -6.93 13.54 -13.57
CA LEU A 892 -8.20 13.44 -14.30
C LEU A 892 -8.62 11.99 -14.55
N LYS A 893 -7.69 11.11 -14.92
CA LYS A 893 -7.99 9.69 -15.12
C LYS A 893 -8.50 9.05 -13.83
N ALA A 894 -7.92 9.35 -12.66
CA ALA A 894 -8.39 8.82 -11.39
C ALA A 894 -9.84 9.26 -11.06
N LEU A 895 -10.20 10.53 -11.35
CA LEU A 895 -11.57 11.01 -11.18
C LEU A 895 -12.55 10.29 -12.12
N LEU A 896 -12.18 10.07 -13.39
CA LEU A 896 -13.01 9.31 -14.34
C LEU A 896 -13.21 7.86 -13.91
N GLU A 897 -12.15 7.18 -13.47
CA GLU A 897 -12.25 5.80 -12.98
C GLU A 897 -13.17 5.73 -11.75
N GLY A 898 -13.08 6.68 -10.83
CA GLY A 898 -13.98 6.75 -9.67
C GLY A 898 -15.45 6.91 -10.07
N ALA A 899 -15.74 7.82 -11.00
CA ALA A 899 -17.09 8.02 -11.53
C ALA A 899 -17.61 6.79 -12.30
N ARG A 900 -16.77 6.16 -13.11
CA ARG A 900 -17.10 4.92 -13.82
C ARG A 900 -17.38 3.78 -12.85
N GLN A 901 -16.63 3.64 -11.76
CA GLN A 901 -16.89 2.61 -10.75
C GLN A 901 -18.18 2.85 -9.96
N CYS A 902 -18.53 4.12 -9.75
CA CYS A 902 -19.81 4.53 -9.18
C CYS A 902 -20.99 4.13 -10.11
N LEU A 903 -20.91 4.48 -11.39
CA LEU A 903 -21.99 4.28 -12.38
C LEU A 903 -21.46 3.61 -13.67
N PRO A 904 -21.11 2.31 -13.63
CA PRO A 904 -20.40 1.63 -14.73
C PRO A 904 -21.21 1.44 -16.01
N TRP A 905 -22.53 1.63 -15.96
CA TRP A 905 -23.41 1.48 -17.12
C TRP A 905 -23.55 2.76 -17.97
N LEU A 906 -22.91 3.86 -17.58
CA LEU A 906 -22.91 5.12 -18.32
C LEU A 906 -21.54 5.40 -18.95
N LYS A 907 -21.55 6.13 -20.07
CA LYS A 907 -20.34 6.56 -20.79
C LYS A 907 -19.84 7.91 -20.30
N VAL A 908 -18.52 8.10 -20.27
CA VAL A 908 -17.88 9.39 -19.98
C VAL A 908 -18.16 10.38 -21.11
N SER A 909 -18.61 11.59 -20.74
CA SER A 909 -18.90 12.69 -21.67
C SER A 909 -17.99 13.90 -21.48
N GLY A 910 -17.39 14.06 -20.29
CA GLY A 910 -16.66 15.28 -19.97
C GLY A 910 -16.40 15.53 -18.50
N PHE A 911 -15.91 16.74 -18.22
CA PHE A 911 -15.81 17.32 -16.89
C PHE A 911 -16.40 18.72 -16.85
N CYS A 912 -16.79 19.17 -15.65
CA CYS A 912 -17.03 20.58 -15.37
C CYS A 912 -16.57 20.99 -13.96
N ASP A 913 -16.30 22.29 -13.78
CA ASP A 913 -15.85 22.90 -12.52
C ASP A 913 -14.65 22.15 -11.90
N LEU A 914 -13.65 21.86 -12.74
CA LEU A 914 -12.41 21.23 -12.28
C LEU A 914 -11.55 22.25 -11.57
N ARG A 915 -11.04 21.88 -10.40
CA ARG A 915 -10.10 22.65 -9.59
C ARG A 915 -8.86 21.83 -9.31
N PHE A 916 -7.72 22.50 -9.43
CA PHE A 916 -6.41 21.90 -9.21
C PHE A 916 -5.72 22.61 -8.05
N PHE A 917 -5.19 21.81 -7.13
CA PHE A 917 -4.40 22.27 -6.00
C PHE A 917 -2.90 22.02 -6.27
N ASP A 918 -2.08 22.06 -5.22
CA ASP A 918 -0.65 21.81 -5.36
C ASP A 918 -0.37 20.38 -5.84
N ALA A 919 0.26 20.29 -7.01
CA ALA A 919 0.60 19.01 -7.61
C ALA A 919 1.65 18.29 -6.73
N PRO A 920 1.36 17.07 -6.24
CA PRO A 920 2.26 16.37 -5.34
C PRO A 920 3.53 15.94 -6.07
N ARG A 921 4.65 15.99 -5.34
CA ARG A 921 5.94 15.50 -5.82
C ARG A 921 5.95 13.97 -5.87
N LEU A 922 6.48 13.42 -6.96
CA LEU A 922 6.70 11.99 -7.17
C LEU A 922 8.17 11.65 -6.95
N ALA A 923 8.58 11.53 -5.68
CA ALA A 923 9.96 11.20 -5.32
C ALA A 923 10.35 9.80 -5.83
N PRO A 924 11.61 9.58 -6.26
CA PRO A 924 12.09 8.24 -6.57
C PRO A 924 11.98 7.32 -5.35
N GLY A 925 11.53 6.09 -5.55
CA GLY A 925 11.41 5.05 -4.53
C GLY A 925 10.19 5.18 -3.62
N VAL A 926 9.39 6.25 -3.75
CA VAL A 926 8.25 6.52 -2.86
C VAL A 926 6.95 6.50 -3.63
N THR A 927 6.09 5.53 -3.31
CA THR A 927 4.73 5.48 -3.83
C THR A 927 3.86 6.54 -3.16
N ARG A 928 3.18 7.37 -3.96
CA ARG A 928 2.17 8.32 -3.49
C ARG A 928 0.83 7.61 -3.39
N GLU A 929 0.41 7.36 -2.17
CA GLU A 929 -0.94 6.92 -1.86
C GLU A 929 -1.92 8.08 -2.01
N CYS A 930 -3.03 7.78 -2.66
CA CYS A 930 -4.09 8.70 -2.96
C CYS A 930 -5.44 8.06 -2.64
N LEU A 931 -6.39 8.91 -2.24
CA LEU A 931 -7.77 8.56 -1.98
C LEU A 931 -8.65 9.26 -3.01
N VAL A 932 -9.50 8.50 -3.70
CA VAL A 932 -10.54 9.00 -4.60
C VAL A 932 -11.88 8.82 -3.92
N THR A 933 -12.69 9.88 -3.90
CA THR A 933 -14.10 9.83 -3.50
C THR A 933 -14.95 10.39 -4.64
N THR A 934 -16.03 9.70 -5.00
CA THR A 934 -16.95 10.12 -6.06
C THR A 934 -18.40 9.95 -5.65
N GLU A 935 -19.20 11.01 -5.70
CA GLU A 935 -20.62 11.02 -5.36
C GLU A 935 -21.49 11.41 -6.56
N ALA A 936 -22.55 10.66 -6.86
CA ALA A 936 -23.47 10.92 -7.94
C ALA A 936 -24.55 11.92 -7.54
N GLU A 937 -24.70 12.97 -8.34
CA GLU A 937 -25.71 14.03 -8.23
C GLU A 937 -26.96 13.68 -9.05
N PRO A 938 -28.09 14.39 -8.86
CA PRO A 938 -29.30 14.18 -9.63
C PRO A 938 -29.12 14.27 -11.16
N TRP A 939 -30.00 13.57 -11.89
CA TRP A 939 -30.05 13.62 -13.34
C TRP A 939 -30.34 15.03 -13.88
N LEU A 940 -29.73 15.37 -15.00
CA LEU A 940 -30.04 16.58 -15.75
C LEU A 940 -30.10 16.32 -17.26
N MET A 941 -30.86 17.16 -17.95
CA MET A 941 -30.93 17.13 -19.40
C MET A 941 -29.85 18.03 -20.00
N GLN A 942 -28.89 17.43 -20.72
CA GLN A 942 -27.80 18.16 -21.36
C GLN A 942 -27.74 17.81 -22.84
N GLU A 943 -27.90 18.80 -23.72
CA GLU A 943 -27.81 18.60 -25.18
C GLU A 943 -28.79 17.52 -25.71
N LYS A 944 -29.97 17.41 -25.08
CA LYS A 944 -31.00 16.39 -25.34
C LYS A 944 -30.58 14.95 -24.97
N VAL A 945 -29.49 14.79 -24.22
CA VAL A 945 -29.05 13.52 -23.63
C VAL A 945 -29.08 13.62 -22.12
N MET A 946 -29.61 12.58 -21.47
CA MET A 946 -29.69 12.53 -20.02
C MET A 946 -28.31 12.27 -19.46
N THR A 947 -27.86 13.20 -18.61
CA THR A 947 -26.52 13.21 -18.05
C THR A 947 -26.61 13.14 -16.54
N ARG A 948 -25.77 12.28 -15.95
CA ARG A 948 -25.52 12.18 -14.53
C ARG A 948 -24.21 12.90 -14.22
N MET A 949 -24.23 13.70 -13.16
CA MET A 949 -23.07 14.42 -12.65
C MET A 949 -22.46 13.65 -11.49
N CYS A 950 -21.14 13.52 -11.43
CA CYS A 950 -20.44 12.85 -10.34
C CYS A 950 -19.39 13.78 -9.73
N ARG A 951 -19.62 14.26 -8.51
CA ARG A 951 -18.65 15.07 -7.76
C ARG A 951 -17.51 14.15 -7.33
N SER A 952 -16.30 14.41 -7.80
CA SER A 952 -15.14 13.58 -7.53
C SER A 952 -14.00 14.39 -6.93
N THR A 953 -13.33 13.83 -5.92
CA THR A 953 -12.17 14.42 -5.25
C THR A 953 -11.05 13.40 -5.20
N LEU A 954 -9.83 13.84 -5.53
CA LEU A 954 -8.59 13.11 -5.38
C LEU A 954 -7.76 13.80 -4.29
N ALA A 955 -7.47 13.07 -3.21
CA ALA A 955 -6.57 13.49 -2.16
C ALA A 955 -5.30 12.64 -2.18
N VAL A 956 -4.17 13.20 -1.75
CA VAL A 956 -2.88 12.51 -1.65
C VAL A 956 -2.43 12.47 -0.21
N ARG A 957 -1.88 11.33 0.20
CA ARG A 957 -1.25 11.16 1.49
C ARG A 957 0.01 12.03 1.57
N GLY A 958 0.16 12.74 2.68
CA GLY A 958 1.30 13.62 2.93
C GLY A 958 2.58 12.81 3.08
N LEU A 959 3.71 13.46 2.78
CA LEU A 959 5.03 12.89 3.03
C LEU A 959 5.79 13.77 4.02
N THR A 960 6.51 13.14 4.94
CA THR A 960 7.57 13.79 5.70
C THR A 960 8.76 14.14 4.79
N PRO A 961 9.66 15.05 5.21
CA PRO A 961 10.87 15.38 4.46
C PRO A 961 11.73 14.15 4.07
N ASN A 962 11.65 13.08 4.87
CA ASN A 962 12.40 11.84 4.65
C ASN A 962 11.62 10.79 3.83
N GLY A 963 10.52 11.18 3.16
CA GLY A 963 9.79 10.30 2.25
C GLY A 963 8.81 9.31 2.91
N ARG A 964 8.61 9.36 4.23
CA ARG A 964 7.60 8.53 4.92
C ARG A 964 6.22 9.13 4.80
N HIS A 965 5.20 8.27 4.65
CA HIS A 965 3.80 8.67 4.64
C HIS A 965 3.37 9.26 5.99
N THR A 966 2.59 10.34 5.96
CA THR A 966 1.92 10.90 7.14
C THR A 966 0.50 10.34 7.25
N ALA A 967 -0.18 10.55 8.38
CA ALA A 967 -1.60 10.20 8.49
C ALA A 967 -2.54 11.20 7.79
N LEU A 968 -2.01 12.27 7.20
CA LEU A 968 -2.80 13.38 6.65
C LEU A 968 -2.96 13.23 5.14
N TYR A 969 -4.17 13.49 4.64
CA TYR A 969 -4.48 13.58 3.23
C TYR A 969 -4.77 15.04 2.84
N ALA A 970 -4.22 15.47 1.71
CA ALA A 970 -4.45 16.80 1.14
C ALA A 970 -5.10 16.69 -0.24
N PRO A 971 -6.11 17.51 -0.58
CA PRO A 971 -6.73 17.49 -1.90
C PRO A 971 -5.72 17.92 -2.98
N VAL A 972 -5.77 17.27 -4.14
CA VAL A 972 -4.93 17.56 -5.31
C VAL A 972 -5.77 18.00 -6.50
N SER A 973 -6.93 17.38 -6.69
CA SER A 973 -7.90 17.81 -7.70
C SER A 973 -9.31 17.46 -7.28
N GLU A 974 -10.27 18.31 -7.64
CA GLU A 974 -11.69 18.05 -7.45
C GLU A 974 -12.48 18.58 -8.65
N GLY A 975 -13.67 18.05 -8.88
CA GLY A 975 -14.60 18.57 -9.87
C GLY A 975 -15.72 17.59 -10.20
N MET A 976 -16.49 17.89 -11.24
CA MET A 976 -17.62 17.09 -11.65
C MET A 976 -17.29 16.29 -12.91
N VAL A 977 -17.51 14.98 -12.88
CA VAL A 977 -17.49 14.11 -14.07
C VAL A 977 -18.89 14.04 -14.66
N TRP A 978 -18.99 14.13 -15.98
CA TRP A 978 -20.26 13.94 -16.71
C TRP A 978 -20.33 12.55 -17.33
N LEU A 979 -21.40 11.83 -16.98
CA LEU A 979 -21.70 10.51 -17.49
C LEU A 979 -23.06 10.52 -18.20
N ALA A 980 -23.16 9.91 -19.37
CA ALA A 980 -24.39 9.87 -20.16
C ALA A 980 -24.63 8.48 -20.75
N ALA A 981 -25.88 8.18 -21.11
CA ALA A 981 -26.24 6.90 -21.74
C ALA A 981 -25.56 6.68 -23.11
N HIS A 982 -25.24 7.77 -23.82
CA HIS A 982 -24.54 7.77 -25.09
C HIS A 982 -23.64 8.99 -25.19
N ALA A 983 -22.57 8.91 -26.00
CA ALA A 983 -21.71 10.06 -26.30
C ALA A 983 -22.47 11.04 -27.22
N SER A 984 -22.45 12.33 -26.89
CA SER A 984 -22.97 13.39 -27.77
C SER A 984 -21.87 13.87 -28.72
N ASP A 985 -22.26 14.36 -29.90
CA ASP A 985 -21.32 15.03 -30.80
C ASP A 985 -20.69 16.25 -30.10
N VAL A 986 -19.36 16.37 -30.18
CA VAL A 986 -18.66 17.54 -29.64
C VAL A 986 -18.83 18.71 -30.61
N ARG A 987 -19.57 19.72 -30.18
CA ARG A 987 -19.77 20.93 -30.99
C ARG A 987 -18.47 21.74 -31.07
N PRO A 988 -18.10 22.25 -32.26
CA PRO A 988 -17.00 23.20 -32.40
C PRO A 988 -17.18 24.45 -31.54
N LEU A 989 -16.08 24.99 -31.02
CA LEU A 989 -16.08 26.27 -30.31
C LEU A 989 -16.29 27.44 -31.27
N TRP A 990 -15.75 27.30 -32.47
CA TRP A 990 -15.73 28.34 -33.50
C TRP A 990 -16.34 27.81 -34.81
N ASN A 991 -17.14 28.65 -35.47
CA ASN A 991 -17.84 28.30 -36.71
C ASN A 991 -16.89 28.18 -37.92
N GLU A 992 -15.78 28.91 -37.91
CA GLU A 992 -14.71 28.82 -38.90
C GLU A 992 -13.49 28.19 -38.22
N VAL A 993 -13.07 27.01 -38.69
CA VAL A 993 -11.83 26.35 -38.22
C VAL A 993 -10.69 26.94 -39.03
N PRO A 994 -9.71 27.65 -38.42
CA PRO A 994 -8.49 28.05 -39.11
C PRO A 994 -7.88 26.83 -39.79
N PRO A 995 -7.41 26.91 -41.06
CA PRO A 995 -6.98 25.72 -41.79
C PRO A 995 -5.92 24.95 -40.99
N ALA A 996 -6.12 23.63 -40.81
CA ALA A 996 -5.13 22.74 -40.19
C ALA A 996 -3.73 22.85 -40.84
N ALA A 997 -3.67 23.39 -42.07
CA ALA A 997 -2.44 23.74 -42.78
C ALA A 997 -1.54 24.75 -42.04
N ALA A 998 -2.06 25.57 -41.12
CA ALA A 998 -1.24 26.49 -40.32
C ALA A 998 -0.33 25.77 -39.29
N ALA A 999 -0.67 24.54 -38.89
CA ALA A 999 0.15 23.72 -37.99
C ALA A 999 1.22 22.87 -38.74
N ASN A 1000 1.26 22.95 -40.08
CA ASN A 1000 2.14 22.16 -40.93
C ASN A 1000 3.36 22.95 -41.49
N HIS A 1001 3.58 24.19 -41.07
CA HIS A 1001 4.68 25.06 -41.55
C HIS A 1001 5.47 25.69 -40.39
N ASP A 1002 6.82 25.74 -40.52
CA ASP A 1002 7.85 26.44 -39.72
C ASP A 1002 7.42 26.96 -38.33
N GLY A 1003 6.93 26.06 -37.46
CA GLY A 1003 6.62 26.37 -36.07
C GLY A 1003 7.89 26.61 -35.26
N ALA A 1004 7.76 27.25 -34.10
CA ALA A 1004 8.92 27.50 -33.23
C ALA A 1004 9.50 26.17 -32.71
N ASP A 1005 10.83 26.11 -32.58
CA ASP A 1005 11.49 24.98 -31.93
C ASP A 1005 11.19 25.01 -30.42
N VAL A 1006 10.33 24.10 -29.97
CA VAL A 1006 9.91 23.98 -28.57
C VAL A 1006 10.90 23.15 -27.72
N SER A 1007 12.04 22.73 -28.29
CA SER A 1007 13.06 21.95 -27.57
C SER A 1007 13.60 22.66 -26.33
N GLY A 1008 13.77 23.98 -26.40
CA GLY A 1008 14.20 24.79 -25.25
C GLY A 1008 13.18 24.79 -24.11
N TYR A 1009 11.87 24.80 -24.42
CA TYR A 1009 10.81 24.65 -23.43
C TYR A 1009 10.90 23.34 -22.69
N TYR A 1010 10.96 22.22 -23.41
CA TYR A 1010 11.04 20.91 -22.79
C TYR A 1010 12.31 20.71 -21.97
N ARG A 1011 13.44 21.30 -22.41
CA ARG A 1011 14.70 21.32 -21.66
C ARG A 1011 14.55 22.07 -20.33
N SER A 1012 13.85 23.21 -20.32
CA SER A 1012 13.65 24.04 -19.11
C SER A 1012 12.75 23.41 -18.05
N ILE A 1013 11.74 22.64 -18.46
CA ILE A 1013 10.83 21.95 -17.53
C ILE A 1013 11.26 20.51 -17.21
N GLY A 1014 12.30 20.02 -17.89
CA GLY A 1014 12.90 18.72 -17.66
C GLY A 1014 11.99 17.54 -17.97
N LEU A 1015 11.05 17.64 -18.93
CA LEU A 1015 10.22 16.49 -19.31
C LEU A 1015 10.99 15.55 -20.25
N GLY A 1016 10.81 14.23 -20.08
CA GLY A 1016 11.38 13.22 -20.99
C GLY A 1016 10.67 13.22 -22.35
N ALA A 1017 11.33 12.69 -23.38
CA ALA A 1017 10.88 12.75 -24.77
C ALA A 1017 9.46 12.19 -25.02
N ASP A 1018 9.07 11.13 -24.29
CA ASP A 1018 7.72 10.54 -24.40
C ASP A 1018 6.60 11.47 -23.87
N TRP A 1019 6.96 12.50 -23.11
CA TRP A 1019 6.06 13.53 -22.59
C TRP A 1019 6.14 14.84 -23.40
N HIS A 1020 6.84 14.84 -24.54
CA HIS A 1020 6.85 15.96 -25.48
C HIS A 1020 5.64 15.85 -26.40
N LEU A 1021 4.49 16.30 -25.90
CA LEU A 1021 3.20 16.08 -26.56
C LEU A 1021 2.87 17.12 -27.65
N VAL A 1022 3.62 18.22 -27.73
CA VAL A 1022 3.35 19.37 -28.58
C VAL A 1022 4.51 19.58 -29.55
N GLU A 1023 4.19 19.67 -30.85
CA GLU A 1023 5.13 19.96 -31.93
C GLU A 1023 4.57 21.10 -32.82
N ASN A 1024 5.45 21.77 -33.58
CA ASN A 1024 5.07 22.84 -34.52
C ASN A 1024 4.19 23.93 -33.89
N PHE A 1025 4.54 24.39 -32.68
CA PHE A 1025 3.79 25.44 -32.00
C PHE A 1025 3.91 26.77 -32.76
N ALA A 1026 2.76 27.39 -33.07
CA ALA A 1026 2.66 28.64 -33.81
C ALA A 1026 1.78 29.64 -33.07
N VAL A 1027 2.27 30.89 -32.97
CA VAL A 1027 1.48 32.04 -32.52
C VAL A 1027 0.86 32.70 -33.74
N LEU A 1028 -0.47 32.76 -33.78
CA LEU A 1028 -1.26 33.31 -34.88
C LEU A 1028 -1.81 34.71 -34.50
N PRO A 1029 -2.33 35.48 -35.46
CA PRO A 1029 -3.01 36.75 -35.18
C PRO A 1029 -4.17 36.59 -34.18
N GLU A 1030 -4.58 37.70 -33.57
CA GLU A 1030 -5.78 37.76 -32.70
C GLU A 1030 -5.73 36.87 -31.43
N ASN A 1031 -4.53 36.58 -30.92
CA ASN A 1031 -4.30 35.70 -29.76
C ASN A 1031 -4.73 34.25 -29.98
N LEU A 1032 -4.62 33.79 -31.23
CA LEU A 1032 -4.79 32.40 -31.61
C LEU A 1032 -3.44 31.67 -31.55
N TYR A 1033 -3.50 30.39 -31.24
CA TYR A 1033 -2.36 29.49 -31.15
C TYR A 1033 -2.71 28.17 -31.80
N ALA A 1034 -1.75 27.57 -32.49
CA ALA A 1034 -1.91 26.27 -33.13
C ALA A 1034 -0.72 25.38 -32.81
N ALA A 1035 -0.96 24.07 -32.69
CA ALA A 1035 0.10 23.08 -32.58
C ALA A 1035 -0.36 21.69 -33.06
N ALA A 1036 0.60 20.85 -33.42
CA ALA A 1036 0.37 19.43 -33.65
C ALA A 1036 0.56 18.64 -32.34
N LEU A 1037 -0.24 17.60 -32.13
CA LEU A 1037 -0.07 16.69 -31.01
C LEU A 1037 0.68 15.43 -31.42
N ARG A 1038 1.70 15.09 -30.63
CA ARG A 1038 2.41 13.82 -30.72
C ARG A 1038 2.00 12.94 -29.55
N LEU A 1039 1.13 11.97 -29.82
CA LEU A 1039 0.75 10.97 -28.83
C LEU A 1039 1.72 9.77 -28.87
N PRO A 1040 2.09 9.18 -27.71
CA PRO A 1040 2.93 7.98 -27.66
C PRO A 1040 2.28 6.79 -28.41
N GLN A 1041 3.10 5.96 -29.08
CA GLN A 1041 2.62 4.77 -29.81
C GLN A 1041 2.10 3.66 -28.88
N ALA A 1042 2.62 3.57 -27.66
CA ALA A 1042 2.14 2.64 -26.65
C ALA A 1042 0.87 3.21 -26.00
N ARG A 1043 -0.28 2.63 -26.34
CA ARG A 1043 -1.56 2.94 -25.67
C ARG A 1043 -1.41 2.67 -24.17
N ILE A 1044 -1.85 3.62 -23.35
CA ILE A 1044 -1.65 3.60 -21.88
C ILE A 1044 -2.51 2.53 -21.18
N ALA A 1045 -3.43 1.88 -21.90
CA ALA A 1045 -4.28 0.82 -21.38
C ALA A 1045 -4.06 -0.51 -22.13
N PRO A 1046 -4.15 -1.67 -21.46
CA PRO A 1046 -4.33 -2.94 -22.14
C PRO A 1046 -5.56 -2.84 -23.04
N GLY A 1047 -5.37 -3.19 -24.31
CA GLY A 1047 -6.18 -2.73 -25.44
C GLY A 1047 -7.59 -3.30 -25.58
N LEU A 1048 -8.39 -3.37 -24.50
CA LEU A 1048 -9.77 -3.84 -24.60
C LEU A 1048 -10.88 -2.96 -23.98
N ASP A 1049 -10.71 -2.16 -22.92
CA ASP A 1049 -11.93 -1.57 -22.26
C ASP A 1049 -11.84 -0.15 -21.62
N SER A 1050 -10.81 0.68 -21.87
CA SER A 1050 -10.83 2.10 -21.41
C SER A 1050 -10.57 3.11 -22.53
N GLU A 1051 -11.59 3.29 -23.39
CA GLU A 1051 -11.59 4.15 -24.58
C GLU A 1051 -11.17 5.62 -24.32
N TYR A 1052 -11.19 6.09 -23.07
CA TYR A 1052 -10.87 7.48 -22.69
C TYR A 1052 -9.41 7.71 -22.22
N SER A 1053 -8.60 6.66 -22.02
CA SER A 1053 -7.22 6.84 -21.51
C SER A 1053 -6.37 7.73 -22.44
N ASP A 1054 -6.56 7.60 -23.75
CA ASP A 1054 -5.86 8.39 -24.76
C ASP A 1054 -6.34 9.85 -24.78
N VAL A 1055 -7.62 10.09 -24.45
CA VAL A 1055 -8.20 11.44 -24.33
C VAL A 1055 -7.47 12.24 -23.24
N MET A 1056 -7.06 11.60 -22.14
CA MET A 1056 -6.40 12.29 -21.03
C MET A 1056 -5.00 12.79 -21.40
N LEU A 1057 -4.29 12.10 -22.29
CA LEU A 1057 -3.03 12.60 -22.86
C LEU A 1057 -3.25 13.80 -23.77
N VAL A 1058 -4.34 13.81 -24.55
CA VAL A 1058 -4.71 14.97 -25.37
C VAL A 1058 -4.92 16.20 -24.50
N VAL A 1059 -5.58 16.06 -23.35
CA VAL A 1059 -5.72 17.16 -22.36
C VAL A 1059 -4.36 17.63 -21.87
N GLU A 1060 -3.43 16.72 -21.52
CA GLU A 1060 -2.06 17.09 -21.10
C GLU A 1060 -1.31 17.86 -22.20
N GLY A 1061 -1.46 17.44 -23.47
CA GLY A 1061 -0.91 18.16 -24.62
C GLY A 1061 -1.46 19.58 -24.75
N VAL A 1062 -2.77 19.78 -24.54
CA VAL A 1062 -3.38 21.12 -24.49
C VAL A 1062 -2.81 21.93 -23.31
N MET A 1063 -2.57 21.32 -22.14
CA MET A 1063 -1.94 22.02 -21.01
C MET A 1063 -0.52 22.50 -21.35
N GLN A 1064 0.26 21.67 -22.05
CA GLN A 1064 1.60 22.04 -22.51
C GLN A 1064 1.55 23.18 -23.55
N ALA A 1065 0.62 23.15 -24.50
CA ALA A 1065 0.42 24.22 -25.48
C ALA A 1065 0.02 25.55 -24.81
N ALA A 1066 -0.83 25.49 -23.77
CA ALA A 1066 -1.19 26.67 -22.99
C ALA A 1066 0.01 27.26 -22.23
N ARG A 1067 0.86 26.41 -21.64
CA ARG A 1067 2.11 26.87 -21.01
C ARG A 1067 3.06 27.50 -22.02
N LEU A 1068 3.21 26.93 -23.21
CA LEU A 1068 3.99 27.52 -24.31
C LEU A 1068 3.46 28.89 -24.73
N ALA A 1069 2.13 29.04 -24.84
CA ALA A 1069 1.50 30.33 -25.13
C ALA A 1069 1.77 31.37 -24.05
N ILE A 1070 1.70 30.99 -22.77
CA ILE A 1070 2.10 31.88 -21.66
C ILE A 1070 3.58 32.27 -21.83
N THR A 1071 4.48 31.32 -22.05
CA THR A 1071 5.91 31.59 -22.21
C THR A 1071 6.20 32.54 -23.38
N ALA A 1072 5.53 32.38 -24.52
CA ALA A 1072 5.68 33.25 -25.70
C ALA A 1072 5.25 34.72 -25.46
N GLU A 1073 4.38 34.98 -24.47
CA GLU A 1073 4.04 36.34 -24.06
C GLU A 1073 5.16 37.02 -23.25
N TYR A 1074 6.02 36.24 -22.58
CA TYR A 1074 7.06 36.74 -21.66
C TYR A 1074 8.46 36.72 -22.26
N SER A 1075 8.77 35.73 -23.09
CA SER A 1075 10.02 35.63 -23.84
C SER A 1075 9.74 35.58 -25.33
N LYS A 1076 10.50 36.35 -26.12
CA LYS A 1076 10.46 36.28 -27.59
C LYS A 1076 11.28 35.12 -28.16
N ASP A 1077 12.11 34.49 -27.33
CA ASP A 1077 13.05 33.44 -27.73
C ASP A 1077 12.89 32.21 -26.83
N PHE A 1078 12.72 31.05 -27.44
CA PHE A 1078 12.60 29.76 -26.75
C PHE A 1078 13.97 29.18 -26.34
N ASP A 1079 15.08 29.87 -26.61
CA ASP A 1079 16.43 29.44 -26.22
C ASP A 1079 16.88 29.91 -24.82
N ASP A 1080 16.19 30.86 -24.18
CA ASP A 1080 16.50 31.32 -22.81
C ASP A 1080 15.84 30.42 -21.75
N SER A 1081 16.48 29.29 -21.45
CA SER A 1081 15.95 28.29 -20.52
C SER A 1081 15.69 28.82 -19.09
N ALA A 1082 16.40 29.87 -18.65
CA ALA A 1082 16.26 30.41 -17.30
C ALA A 1082 15.01 31.30 -17.19
N ALA A 1083 14.83 32.24 -18.13
CA ALA A 1083 13.63 33.06 -18.20
C ALA A 1083 12.38 32.21 -18.45
N MET A 1084 12.50 31.13 -19.23
CA MET A 1084 11.41 30.18 -19.46
C MET A 1084 11.04 29.38 -18.20
N ALA A 1085 12.02 28.85 -17.48
CA ALA A 1085 11.77 28.13 -16.23
C ALA A 1085 11.09 29.04 -15.19
N GLU A 1086 11.54 30.30 -15.08
CA GLU A 1086 10.91 31.31 -14.22
C GLU A 1086 9.47 31.61 -14.67
N ALA A 1087 9.25 31.86 -15.96
CA ALA A 1087 7.93 32.13 -16.50
C ALA A 1087 6.98 30.93 -16.29
N VAL A 1088 7.41 29.70 -16.57
CA VAL A 1088 6.58 28.50 -16.39
C VAL A 1088 6.33 28.22 -14.91
N GLY A 1089 7.34 28.36 -14.05
CA GLY A 1089 7.20 28.14 -12.61
C GLY A 1089 6.30 29.17 -11.90
N ALA A 1090 6.16 30.36 -12.48
CA ALA A 1090 5.30 31.41 -11.95
C ALA A 1090 3.80 31.19 -12.19
N TRP A 1091 3.41 30.33 -13.14
CA TRP A 1091 2.00 30.08 -13.48
C TRP A 1091 1.59 28.65 -13.16
N ARG A 1092 0.46 28.50 -12.48
CA ARG A 1092 -0.10 27.18 -12.13
C ARG A 1092 -1.49 27.03 -12.73
N LEU A 1093 -1.81 25.81 -13.15
CA LEU A 1093 -3.18 25.46 -13.52
C LEU A 1093 -4.04 25.58 -12.26
N HIS A 1094 -5.07 26.41 -12.33
CA HIS A 1094 -5.97 26.67 -11.20
C HIS A 1094 -7.31 25.96 -11.38
N ALA A 1095 -7.92 26.15 -12.55
CA ALA A 1095 -9.25 25.63 -12.83
C ALA A 1095 -9.46 25.34 -14.32
N VAL A 1096 -10.42 24.48 -14.61
CA VAL A 1096 -10.97 24.27 -15.95
C VAL A 1096 -12.49 24.28 -15.86
N GLY A 1097 -13.13 25.17 -16.62
CA GLY A 1097 -14.58 25.30 -16.59
C GLY A 1097 -15.28 24.07 -17.15
N PHE A 1098 -14.94 23.68 -18.39
CA PHE A 1098 -15.52 22.50 -19.05
C PHE A 1098 -14.51 21.77 -19.91
N ILE A 1099 -14.58 20.44 -19.92
CA ILE A 1099 -13.91 19.57 -20.89
C ILE A 1099 -14.99 18.70 -21.52
N ARG A 1100 -15.16 18.79 -22.84
CA ARG A 1100 -16.04 17.89 -23.61
C ARG A 1100 -15.20 16.86 -24.35
N MET A 1101 -15.67 15.62 -24.33
CA MET A 1101 -14.99 14.50 -24.98
C MET A 1101 -15.93 13.84 -25.97
N GLY A 1102 -15.44 13.61 -27.19
CA GLY A 1102 -16.14 12.86 -28.22
C GLY A 1102 -15.74 11.39 -28.23
N GLU A 1103 -16.22 10.65 -29.23
CA GLU A 1103 -15.77 9.29 -29.49
C GLU A 1103 -14.27 9.25 -29.84
N ALA A 1104 -13.62 8.13 -29.53
CA ALA A 1104 -12.18 7.94 -29.70
C ALA A 1104 -11.68 8.44 -31.08
N PRO A 1105 -10.51 9.12 -31.12
CA PRO A 1105 -10.08 9.80 -32.33
C PRO A 1105 -9.78 8.79 -33.43
N ALA A 1106 -10.17 9.10 -34.67
CA ALA A 1106 -9.78 8.31 -35.84
C ALA A 1106 -8.24 8.31 -35.99
N ASN A 1107 -7.66 7.20 -36.45
CA ASN A 1107 -6.22 7.09 -36.68
C ASN A 1107 -5.72 8.25 -37.58
N GLY A 1108 -4.89 9.14 -37.04
CA GLY A 1108 -4.33 10.28 -37.75
C GLY A 1108 -3.73 11.35 -36.82
N PRO A 1109 -3.01 12.35 -37.36
CA PRO A 1109 -2.49 13.45 -36.56
C PRO A 1109 -3.63 14.31 -35.99
N LEU A 1110 -3.48 14.73 -34.73
CA LEU A 1110 -4.39 15.63 -34.05
C LEU A 1110 -3.78 17.03 -33.99
N HIS A 1111 -4.63 18.06 -34.13
CA HIS A 1111 -4.22 19.45 -34.08
C HIS A 1111 -4.95 20.19 -32.96
N VAL A 1112 -4.21 20.94 -32.15
CA VAL A 1112 -4.75 21.84 -31.13
C VAL A 1112 -4.91 23.21 -31.75
N LEU A 1113 -6.10 23.78 -31.59
CA LEU A 1113 -6.37 25.19 -31.85
C LEU A 1113 -6.81 25.83 -30.54
N MET A 1114 -6.17 26.91 -30.15
CA MET A 1114 -6.40 27.56 -28.87
C MET A 1114 -6.51 29.07 -29.03
N GLN A 1115 -7.44 29.70 -28.32
CA GLN A 1115 -7.61 31.13 -28.28
C GLN A 1115 -7.47 31.60 -26.84
N ARG A 1116 -6.70 32.65 -26.61
CA ARG A 1116 -6.69 33.31 -25.30
C ARG A 1116 -7.91 34.20 -25.16
N SER A 1117 -8.86 33.80 -24.32
CA SER A 1117 -10.10 34.53 -24.08
C SER A 1117 -10.00 35.58 -22.97
N TRP A 1118 -9.02 35.47 -22.07
CA TRP A 1118 -8.81 36.47 -21.01
C TRP A 1118 -7.35 36.62 -20.62
N SER A 1119 -6.95 37.85 -20.25
CA SER A 1119 -5.61 38.16 -19.75
C SER A 1119 -5.64 39.30 -18.73
N ALA A 1120 -5.14 39.03 -17.52
CA ALA A 1120 -4.94 39.98 -16.45
C ALA A 1120 -3.59 39.75 -15.74
N LYS A 1121 -3.11 40.66 -14.88
CA LYS A 1121 -1.77 40.54 -14.27
C LYS A 1121 -1.51 39.21 -13.54
N ARG A 1122 -2.55 38.62 -12.93
CA ARG A 1122 -2.49 37.34 -12.20
C ARG A 1122 -3.21 36.19 -12.89
N LEU A 1123 -4.04 36.41 -13.91
CA LEU A 1123 -4.88 35.37 -14.50
C LEU A 1123 -4.69 35.31 -16.02
N ARG A 1124 -4.61 34.09 -16.56
CA ARG A 1124 -4.69 33.80 -18.00
C ARG A 1124 -5.78 32.77 -18.22
N ARG A 1125 -6.60 32.98 -19.25
CA ARG A 1125 -7.65 32.02 -19.64
C ARG A 1125 -7.54 31.71 -21.12
N PHE A 1126 -7.68 30.43 -21.44
CA PHE A 1126 -7.70 29.92 -22.80
C PHE A 1126 -8.96 29.09 -23.05
N ASP A 1127 -9.40 29.07 -24.30
CA ASP A 1127 -10.36 28.10 -24.83
C ASP A 1127 -9.66 27.31 -25.94
N ALA A 1128 -9.85 26.00 -25.99
CA ALA A 1128 -9.14 25.12 -26.90
C ALA A 1128 -10.07 24.10 -27.54
N GLN A 1129 -9.84 23.76 -28.80
CA GLN A 1129 -10.45 22.61 -29.47
C GLN A 1129 -9.39 21.77 -30.16
N VAL A 1130 -9.60 20.46 -30.16
CA VAL A 1130 -8.73 19.49 -30.83
C VAL A 1130 -9.49 18.89 -32.00
N VAL A 1131 -8.89 18.96 -33.17
CA VAL A 1131 -9.45 18.47 -34.44
C VAL A 1131 -8.60 17.37 -35.03
N ASP A 1132 -9.25 16.44 -35.73
CA ASP A 1132 -8.56 15.43 -36.53
C ASP A 1132 -8.17 15.97 -37.93
N SER A 1133 -7.50 15.14 -38.71
CA SER A 1133 -7.13 15.44 -40.10
C SER A 1133 -8.31 15.74 -41.05
N LYS A 1134 -9.55 15.37 -40.68
CA LYS A 1134 -10.78 15.63 -41.45
C LYS A 1134 -11.50 16.90 -40.99
N GLY A 1135 -11.00 17.57 -39.95
CA GLY A 1135 -11.62 18.75 -39.35
C GLY A 1135 -12.76 18.43 -38.38
N THR A 1136 -12.95 17.16 -38.00
CA THR A 1136 -13.92 16.76 -36.99
C THR A 1136 -13.38 17.10 -35.60
N VAL A 1137 -14.21 17.76 -34.79
CA VAL A 1137 -13.85 18.14 -33.42
C VAL A 1137 -13.99 16.94 -32.49
N PHE A 1138 -12.90 16.61 -31.81
CA PHE A 1138 -12.81 15.48 -30.90
C PHE A 1138 -12.91 15.90 -29.42
N LEU A 1139 -12.34 17.05 -29.07
CA LEU A 1139 -12.28 17.54 -27.70
C LEU A 1139 -12.37 19.06 -27.67
N THR A 1140 -13.12 19.60 -26.72
CA THR A 1140 -13.11 21.05 -26.43
C THR A 1140 -12.86 21.30 -24.95
N ILE A 1141 -12.09 22.34 -24.66
CA ILE A 1141 -11.80 22.83 -23.31
C ILE A 1141 -12.23 24.29 -23.25
N HIS A 1142 -13.11 24.60 -22.31
CA HIS A 1142 -13.52 25.97 -22.02
C HIS A 1142 -12.96 26.44 -20.68
N HIS A 1143 -12.59 27.71 -20.63
CA HIS A 1143 -12.09 28.38 -19.44
C HIS A 1143 -10.94 27.62 -18.78
N LEU A 1144 -9.91 27.30 -19.56
CA LEU A 1144 -8.65 26.78 -19.06
C LEU A 1144 -7.89 27.92 -18.35
N GLU A 1145 -7.86 27.90 -17.02
CA GLU A 1145 -7.37 29.01 -16.21
C GLU A 1145 -6.03 28.73 -15.54
N PHE A 1146 -5.09 29.66 -15.75
CA PHE A 1146 -3.81 29.69 -15.05
C PHE A 1146 -3.74 30.92 -14.16
N ASP A 1147 -3.39 30.69 -12.89
CA ASP A 1147 -3.12 31.76 -11.91
C ASP A 1147 -1.60 31.92 -11.71
N ARG A 1148 -1.17 33.16 -11.52
CA ARG A 1148 0.23 33.48 -11.26
C ARG A 1148 0.50 33.37 -9.77
N CYS A 1149 1.34 32.42 -9.38
CA CYS A 1149 1.89 32.34 -8.03
C CYS A 1149 2.67 33.61 -7.71
N VAL A 1150 2.05 34.49 -6.94
CA VAL A 1150 2.79 35.53 -6.22
C VAL A 1150 3.35 34.83 -4.99
N GLN A 1151 4.67 34.66 -4.90
CA GLN A 1151 5.30 34.36 -3.62
C GLN A 1151 4.79 35.43 -2.65
N ALA A 1152 3.89 35.03 -1.74
CA ALA A 1152 3.50 35.88 -0.64
C ALA A 1152 4.80 36.26 0.06
N GLY A 1153 5.08 37.56 0.14
CA GLY A 1153 6.25 38.06 0.81
C GLY A 1153 6.23 37.62 2.27
N LEU A 1154 6.86 36.48 2.57
CA LEU A 1154 7.59 36.30 3.80
C LEU A 1154 8.85 37.15 3.67
N ALA A 1155 8.66 38.46 3.79
CA ALA A 1155 9.70 39.26 4.42
C ALA A 1155 9.99 38.59 5.77
N PRO A 1156 11.26 38.42 6.16
CA PRO A 1156 11.58 37.86 7.48
C PRO A 1156 10.87 38.75 8.50
N ALA A 1157 9.95 38.18 9.27
CA ALA A 1157 9.37 38.86 10.41
C ALA A 1157 10.55 39.25 11.31
N GLN A 1158 10.85 40.54 11.34
CA GLN A 1158 11.70 41.13 12.35
C GLN A 1158 11.13 40.68 13.70
N VAL A 1159 11.99 40.04 14.48
CA VAL A 1159 11.81 39.76 15.90
C VAL A 1159 11.30 41.05 16.58
N PRO A 1160 10.10 41.06 17.20
CA PRO A 1160 9.82 42.03 18.24
C PRO A 1160 10.60 41.57 19.47
N SER A 1161 11.53 42.42 19.90
CA SER A 1161 12.23 42.31 21.17
C SER A 1161 11.23 42.20 22.34
N VAL A 1162 11.36 41.14 23.13
CA VAL A 1162 11.44 41.04 24.61
C VAL A 1162 11.03 39.63 25.02
#